data_AF-A0A8X8W8A7-F1
#
_entry.id   AF-A0A8X8W8A7-F1
#
_cell.length_a   1.000
_cell.length_b   1.000
_cell.length_c   1.000
_cell.angle_alpha   90.00
_cell.angle_beta   90.00
_cell.angle_gamma   90.00
#
_symmetry.space_group_name_H-M   'P 1'
#
loop_
_entity.id
_entity.type
_entity.pdbx_description
1 polymer ?
#
loop_
_entity_poly.entity_id
_entity_poly.type
_entity_poly.pdbx_seq_one_letter_code
_entity_poly.pdbx_strand_id
1 'polypeptide(L)'
;MGFSPFPFLLTLLLTFAAADELTSLLDLKASLDPENLHLGSWVVSGDPCGGTFEGVACNERKQVANITLQGKGLAGKLSPAVGGLQHLTGLYLHYNSLYGQIPVELASLAELTDLYLNVNNFSGEIPPELGNMQNLQVLQLCYNQLTGSIPTEIGSLKKLNVLALQSNLLSGAIPARLGNLGVLMRLDLSFNRLFGSIPTKLADAPLLEVLDVRNNALSGNVPLALKRLVDGFQYDNNPGLCGSGFASLRSCTDSERPNSERPEPYAGGGDGLSTKNIPETADLNLNCSQSSCSKKSKTSLAVGIVVASVVASAVGILMFALYRRRKQKLGSAFEMSESRLSTDRAKEGYRKNGSSPLFSLEYSNGWDPLAEDRRFGGMQEAMQSFRLNLQEVETATQYFADKNLLGRSSYSVTYRGTLRDGSVVAVKRITKSSCKSEEAEFLKGLNILTSLRHENLVMLRGFCCSRGRGECFLVYDYIPNGSLFRYLDVKEGEGDVLEWSARVSIINGIAKGVEYLHGCKVNKPAMVHQNITSKNVLINQWSKPLLADSCLHKLLTDDTVFSALKASAAMGYLAPEYTNTGRFTEKSDVYAFGVLLFKILSGKRKYVASMRASAESCSLDFMDANLHGAFKESEAAMLANLALVCTHESPEERPSMETVVRELSLLN
;
A
#
# COMPACT_ATOMS: atom_id res chain seq x y z
N MET A 1 -43.91 46.47 -21.41
CA MET A 1 -42.49 46.09 -21.26
C MET A 1 -42.36 45.25 -20.00
N GLY A 2 -42.48 43.93 -20.13
CA GLY A 2 -42.30 43.00 -19.03
C GLY A 2 -40.85 42.57 -18.97
N PHE A 3 -40.10 43.05 -17.98
CA PHE A 3 -38.78 42.50 -17.65
C PHE A 3 -39.00 41.25 -16.78
N SER A 4 -38.56 40.11 -17.28
CA SER A 4 -38.55 38.82 -16.60
C SER A 4 -37.62 38.85 -15.37
N PRO A 5 -38.01 38.32 -14.19
CA PRO A 5 -37.18 38.28 -12.99
C PRO A 5 -36.17 37.12 -12.97
N PHE A 6 -35.88 36.50 -14.13
CA PHE A 6 -35.03 35.32 -14.22
C PHE A 6 -33.52 35.51 -13.91
N PRO A 7 -32.85 36.66 -14.19
CA PRO A 7 -31.39 36.72 -13.99
C PRO A 7 -30.97 36.93 -12.54
N PHE A 8 -31.81 37.53 -11.67
CA PHE A 8 -31.48 37.78 -10.26
C PHE A 8 -31.63 36.55 -9.35
N LEU A 9 -32.55 35.64 -9.68
CA LEU A 9 -32.73 34.40 -8.93
C LEU A 9 -31.57 33.42 -9.18
N LEU A 10 -31.02 33.40 -10.40
CA LEU A 10 -29.93 32.52 -10.80
C LEU A 10 -28.60 32.91 -10.11
N THR A 11 -28.31 34.20 -10.00
CA THR A 11 -27.13 34.71 -9.28
C THR A 11 -27.20 34.46 -7.78
N LEU A 12 -28.40 34.54 -7.18
CA LEU A 12 -28.59 34.27 -5.75
C LEU A 12 -28.43 32.77 -5.44
N LEU A 13 -28.98 31.88 -6.28
CA LEU A 13 -28.84 30.43 -6.15
C LEU A 13 -27.38 29.95 -6.30
N LEU A 14 -26.62 30.54 -7.22
CA LEU A 14 -25.19 30.23 -7.40
C LEU A 14 -24.34 30.65 -6.19
N THR A 15 -24.66 31.77 -5.54
CA THR A 15 -23.95 32.21 -4.32
C THR A 15 -24.24 31.34 -3.10
N PHE A 16 -25.44 30.75 -2.99
CA PHE A 16 -25.80 29.87 -1.88
C PHE A 16 -25.17 28.48 -2.00
N ALA A 17 -25.07 27.91 -3.21
CA ALA A 17 -24.44 26.61 -3.44
C ALA A 17 -22.92 26.63 -3.16
N ALA A 18 -22.23 27.70 -3.57
CA ALA A 18 -20.79 27.85 -3.34
C ALA A 18 -20.43 28.02 -1.84
N ALA A 19 -21.34 28.61 -1.05
CA ALA A 19 -21.16 28.76 0.41
C ALA A 19 -21.27 27.41 1.15
N ASP A 20 -22.07 26.48 0.64
CA ASP A 20 -22.25 25.15 1.22
C ASP A 20 -21.05 24.23 0.93
N GLU A 21 -20.54 24.25 -0.32
CA GLU A 21 -19.34 23.47 -0.71
C GLU A 21 -18.08 23.92 0.04
N LEU A 22 -17.88 25.23 0.19
CA LEU A 22 -16.76 25.77 0.97
C LEU A 22 -16.83 25.31 2.43
N THR A 23 -18.03 25.27 3.02
CA THR A 23 -18.23 24.79 4.40
C THR A 23 -17.88 23.31 4.51
N SER A 24 -18.34 22.47 3.58
CA SER A 24 -17.97 21.06 3.49
C SER A 24 -16.47 20.84 3.36
N LEU A 25 -15.79 21.63 2.52
CA LEU A 25 -14.33 21.56 2.35
C LEU A 25 -13.58 21.96 3.61
N LEU A 26 -14.01 23.00 4.32
CA LEU A 26 -13.35 23.43 5.56
C LEU A 26 -13.54 22.42 6.71
N ASP A 27 -14.70 21.77 6.77
CA ASP A 27 -14.92 20.65 7.70
C ASP A 27 -14.02 19.46 7.36
N LEU A 28 -13.94 19.10 6.06
CA LEU A 28 -13.01 18.07 5.58
C LEU A 28 -11.56 18.41 5.92
N LYS A 29 -11.14 19.66 5.73
CA LYS A 29 -9.81 20.13 6.12
C LYS A 29 -9.56 19.90 7.60
N ALA A 30 -10.46 20.36 8.47
CA ALA A 30 -10.34 20.21 9.91
C ALA A 30 -10.29 18.74 10.35
N SER A 31 -11.00 17.87 9.63
CA SER A 31 -11.06 16.43 9.92
C SER A 31 -9.87 15.64 9.37
N LEU A 32 -9.37 15.97 8.16
CA LEU A 32 -8.30 15.25 7.46
C LEU A 32 -6.89 15.72 7.87
N ASP A 33 -6.76 17.01 8.18
CA ASP A 33 -5.51 17.69 8.52
C ASP A 33 -5.70 18.59 9.77
N PRO A 34 -5.92 17.98 10.96
CA PRO A 34 -6.23 18.73 12.17
C PRO A 34 -5.09 19.66 12.63
N GLU A 35 -3.85 19.37 12.25
CA GLU A 35 -2.67 20.20 12.54
C GLU A 35 -2.41 21.26 11.45
N ASN A 36 -3.21 21.27 10.37
CA ASN A 36 -3.10 22.19 9.25
C ASN A 36 -1.69 22.23 8.61
N LEU A 37 -1.04 21.06 8.50
CA LEU A 37 0.31 20.93 7.96
C LEU A 37 0.34 20.77 6.44
N HIS A 38 -0.76 20.34 5.84
CA HIS A 38 -0.83 19.87 4.46
C HIS A 38 -1.85 20.64 3.62
N LEU A 39 -3.02 20.96 4.16
CA LEU A 39 -4.13 21.61 3.44
C LEU A 39 -4.19 23.11 3.69
N GLY A 40 -3.05 23.76 3.95
CA GLY A 40 -2.96 25.19 4.32
C GLY A 40 -3.60 26.15 3.31
N SER A 41 -3.71 25.75 2.04
CA SER A 41 -4.34 26.53 0.96
C SER A 41 -5.87 26.64 1.08
N TRP A 42 -6.52 25.72 1.80
CA TRP A 42 -7.97 25.74 1.99
C TRP A 42 -8.31 26.76 3.09
N VAL A 43 -8.72 27.97 2.69
CA VAL A 43 -8.92 29.11 3.60
C VAL A 43 -10.37 29.59 3.59
N VAL A 44 -10.83 30.13 4.73
CA VAL A 44 -12.24 30.52 4.95
C VAL A 44 -12.74 31.60 3.99
N SER A 45 -11.85 32.46 3.50
CA SER A 45 -12.17 33.53 2.54
C SER A 45 -11.83 33.17 1.09
N GLY A 46 -11.44 31.92 0.83
CA GLY A 46 -10.98 31.48 -0.49
C GLY A 46 -12.14 30.96 -1.35
N ASP A 47 -11.98 31.09 -2.66
CA ASP A 47 -12.85 30.44 -3.65
C ASP A 47 -12.29 29.05 -3.97
N PRO A 48 -12.98 27.94 -3.63
CA PRO A 48 -12.55 26.59 -3.98
C PRO A 48 -12.28 26.40 -5.48
N CYS A 49 -13.03 27.11 -6.33
CA CYS A 49 -12.91 27.06 -7.78
C CYS A 49 -12.02 28.16 -8.37
N GLY A 50 -11.39 28.98 -7.52
CA GLY A 50 -10.43 30.02 -7.90
C GLY A 50 -9.03 29.50 -8.20
N GLY A 51 -8.81 28.18 -8.17
CA GLY A 51 -7.52 27.53 -8.47
C GLY A 51 -6.48 27.62 -7.35
N THR A 52 -6.84 28.16 -6.18
CA THR A 52 -5.93 28.30 -5.04
C THR A 52 -5.96 27.10 -4.10
N PHE A 53 -7.08 26.37 -4.04
CA PHE A 53 -7.23 25.20 -3.18
C PHE A 53 -6.48 24.01 -3.75
N GLU A 54 -5.46 23.56 -3.04
CA GLU A 54 -4.65 22.43 -3.47
C GLU A 54 -5.51 21.17 -3.59
N GLY A 55 -5.41 20.50 -4.73
CA GLY A 55 -6.10 19.25 -5.00
C GLY A 55 -7.59 19.39 -5.33
N VAL A 56 -8.16 20.61 -5.33
CA VAL A 56 -9.56 20.84 -5.71
C VAL A 56 -9.63 21.24 -7.19
N ALA A 57 -10.50 20.58 -7.94
CA ALA A 57 -10.86 21.01 -9.30
C ALA A 57 -12.37 21.09 -9.45
N CYS A 58 -12.82 22.04 -10.26
CA CYS A 58 -14.24 22.34 -10.44
C CYS A 58 -14.73 22.07 -11.86
N ASN A 59 -16.02 21.82 -12.00
CA ASN A 59 -16.68 21.69 -13.30
C ASN A 59 -16.90 23.06 -13.97
N GLU A 60 -17.45 23.06 -15.18
CA GLU A 60 -17.77 24.27 -15.96
C GLU A 60 -18.73 25.24 -15.24
N ARG A 61 -19.50 24.74 -14.27
CA ARG A 61 -20.45 25.52 -13.47
C ARG A 61 -19.82 26.08 -12.18
N LYS A 62 -18.50 25.95 -12.00
CA LYS A 62 -17.76 26.35 -10.81
C LYS A 62 -18.24 25.65 -9.54
N GLN A 63 -18.45 24.35 -9.63
CA GLN A 63 -18.79 23.49 -8.49
C GLN A 63 -17.71 22.44 -8.32
N VAL A 64 -17.44 22.02 -7.08
CA VAL A 64 -16.35 21.09 -6.76
C VAL A 64 -16.62 19.74 -7.40
N ALA A 65 -15.75 19.34 -8.33
CA ALA A 65 -15.92 18.13 -9.14
C ALA A 65 -14.88 17.05 -8.80
N ASN A 66 -13.65 17.44 -8.47
CA ASN A 66 -12.60 16.49 -8.11
C ASN A 66 -11.83 16.94 -6.86
N ILE A 67 -11.53 15.99 -5.98
CA ILE A 67 -10.61 16.17 -4.86
C ILE A 67 -9.46 15.17 -4.99
N THR A 68 -8.25 15.68 -5.18
CA THR A 68 -7.01 14.94 -5.43
C THR A 68 -6.00 15.21 -4.32
N LEU A 69 -6.08 14.41 -3.25
CA LEU A 69 -5.24 14.54 -2.05
C LEU A 69 -4.44 13.27 -1.77
N GLN A 70 -4.15 12.49 -2.81
CA GLN A 70 -3.39 11.26 -2.66
C GLN A 70 -1.97 11.51 -2.14
N GLY A 71 -1.50 10.68 -1.21
CA GLY A 71 -0.12 10.75 -0.73
C GLY A 71 0.23 12.01 0.09
N LYS A 72 -0.74 12.83 0.51
CA LYS A 72 -0.43 14.11 1.17
C LYS A 72 0.06 13.96 2.61
N GLY A 73 0.01 12.75 3.18
CA GLY A 73 0.40 12.50 4.57
C GLY A 73 -0.72 12.77 5.57
N LEU A 74 -1.96 12.96 5.08
CA LEU A 74 -3.14 13.23 5.90
C LEU A 74 -3.36 12.09 6.89
N ALA A 75 -3.76 12.41 8.11
CA ALA A 75 -3.84 11.44 9.21
C ALA A 75 -5.13 11.56 10.00
N GLY A 76 -6.19 12.09 9.41
CA GLY A 76 -7.47 12.34 10.06
C GLY A 76 -8.58 11.36 9.70
N LYS A 77 -9.83 11.73 10.01
CA LYS A 77 -11.03 10.96 9.62
C LYS A 77 -11.66 11.54 8.36
N LEU A 78 -12.31 10.71 7.55
CA LEU A 78 -13.18 11.21 6.49
C LEU A 78 -14.51 11.67 7.11
N SER A 79 -14.76 12.97 7.09
CA SER A 79 -15.96 13.56 7.69
C SER A 79 -17.22 13.27 6.86
N PRO A 80 -18.40 13.05 7.50
CA PRO A 80 -19.70 13.05 6.84
C PRO A 80 -19.97 14.26 5.94
N ALA A 81 -19.32 15.40 6.21
CA ALA A 81 -19.46 16.62 5.41
C ALA A 81 -19.07 16.43 3.93
N VAL A 82 -18.33 15.37 3.59
CA VAL A 82 -18.07 14.96 2.21
C VAL A 82 -19.35 14.78 1.40
N GLY A 83 -20.44 14.33 2.04
CA GLY A 83 -21.74 14.17 1.39
C GLY A 83 -22.37 15.48 0.90
N GLY A 84 -21.89 16.64 1.35
CA GLY A 84 -22.34 17.96 0.88
C GLY A 84 -21.82 18.34 -0.52
N LEU A 85 -20.80 17.64 -1.02
CA LEU A 85 -20.17 17.94 -2.32
C LEU A 85 -20.90 17.23 -3.47
N GLN A 86 -22.15 17.61 -3.73
CA GLN A 86 -23.09 16.87 -4.59
C GLN A 86 -22.62 16.65 -6.04
N HIS A 87 -21.71 17.47 -6.55
CA HIS A 87 -21.18 17.40 -7.91
C HIS A 87 -19.81 16.72 -8.01
N LEU A 88 -19.36 16.08 -6.94
CA LEU A 88 -18.10 15.37 -6.92
C LEU A 88 -18.18 14.13 -7.84
N THR A 89 -17.31 14.09 -8.84
CA THR A 89 -17.13 12.95 -9.76
C THR A 89 -15.95 12.07 -9.34
N GLY A 90 -14.90 12.65 -8.75
CA GLY A 90 -13.73 11.90 -8.28
C GLY A 90 -13.25 12.30 -6.88
N LEU A 91 -13.09 11.30 -6.02
CA LEU A 91 -12.53 11.45 -4.67
C LEU A 91 -11.29 10.56 -4.50
N TYR A 92 -10.12 11.19 -4.49
CA TYR A 92 -8.83 10.53 -4.44
C TYR A 92 -8.11 10.85 -3.12
N LEU A 93 -8.32 9.98 -2.12
CA LEU A 93 -7.73 10.10 -0.77
C LEU A 93 -6.74 8.98 -0.44
N HIS A 94 -6.43 8.15 -1.44
CA HIS A 94 -5.55 7.01 -1.29
C HIS A 94 -4.10 7.41 -0.94
N TYR A 95 -3.34 6.48 -0.37
CA TYR A 95 -1.97 6.73 0.13
C TYR A 95 -1.84 7.74 1.28
N ASN A 96 -2.84 7.79 2.16
CA ASN A 96 -2.79 8.61 3.37
C ASN A 96 -2.86 7.72 4.63
N SER A 97 -2.79 8.34 5.79
CA SER A 97 -2.95 7.70 7.11
C SER A 97 -4.37 7.90 7.65
N LEU A 98 -5.37 8.02 6.78
CA LEU A 98 -6.75 8.28 7.20
C LEU A 98 -7.30 7.08 7.97
N TYR A 99 -8.10 7.33 9.00
CA TYR A 99 -8.65 6.28 9.86
C TYR A 99 -10.11 6.52 10.21
N GLY A 100 -10.73 5.56 10.90
CA GLY A 100 -12.15 5.59 11.25
C GLY A 100 -13.00 4.82 10.24
N GLN A 101 -14.31 5.02 10.29
CA GLN A 101 -15.26 4.35 9.39
C GLN A 101 -15.41 5.14 8.09
N ILE A 102 -15.80 4.44 7.02
CA ILE A 102 -16.26 5.08 5.79
C ILE A 102 -17.65 5.68 6.09
N PRO A 103 -17.84 7.01 6.01
CA PRO A 103 -19.12 7.63 6.34
C PRO A 103 -20.21 7.21 5.35
N VAL A 104 -21.41 6.94 5.86
CA VAL A 104 -22.56 6.53 5.04
C VAL A 104 -23.00 7.65 4.08
N GLU A 105 -22.72 8.89 4.44
CA GLU A 105 -23.00 10.09 3.65
C GLU A 105 -22.24 10.12 2.32
N LEU A 106 -21.17 9.34 2.13
CA LEU A 106 -20.57 9.16 0.80
C LEU A 106 -21.58 8.62 -0.22
N ALA A 107 -22.55 7.82 0.23
CA ALA A 107 -23.58 7.26 -0.64
C ALA A 107 -24.54 8.32 -1.21
N SER A 108 -24.55 9.56 -0.70
CA SER A 108 -25.36 10.64 -1.27
C SER A 108 -24.74 11.26 -2.53
N LEU A 109 -23.47 10.97 -2.83
CA LEU A 109 -22.74 11.54 -3.97
C LEU A 109 -23.17 10.84 -5.28
N ALA A 110 -24.27 11.29 -5.86
CA ALA A 110 -24.90 10.65 -7.01
C ALA A 110 -24.06 10.74 -8.29
N GLU A 111 -23.18 11.74 -8.43
CA GLU A 111 -22.33 11.94 -9.61
C GLU A 111 -20.96 11.24 -9.51
N LEU A 112 -20.62 10.65 -8.36
CA LEU A 112 -19.30 10.08 -8.13
C LEU A 112 -19.06 8.84 -9.02
N THR A 113 -17.99 8.89 -9.82
CA THR A 113 -17.50 7.80 -10.67
C THR A 113 -16.32 7.09 -10.06
N ASP A 114 -15.44 7.82 -9.37
CA ASP A 114 -14.14 7.35 -8.94
C ASP A 114 -13.94 7.54 -7.43
N LEU A 115 -13.93 6.44 -6.68
CA LEU A 115 -13.70 6.45 -5.23
C LEU A 115 -12.44 5.68 -4.86
N TYR A 116 -11.39 6.42 -4.48
CA TYR A 116 -10.10 5.86 -4.08
C TYR A 116 -9.81 6.18 -2.61
N LEU A 117 -10.09 5.20 -1.75
CA LEU A 117 -9.79 5.23 -0.32
C LEU A 117 -8.73 4.18 0.07
N ASN A 118 -8.16 3.48 -0.91
CA ASN A 118 -7.16 2.45 -0.71
C ASN A 118 -5.89 3.01 -0.06
N VAL A 119 -5.11 2.13 0.57
CA VAL A 119 -3.85 2.53 1.23
C VAL A 119 -4.06 3.52 2.37
N ASN A 120 -5.01 3.22 3.24
CA ASN A 120 -5.32 4.00 4.42
C ASN A 120 -5.47 3.05 5.63
N ASN A 121 -6.03 3.58 6.71
CA ASN A 121 -6.25 2.88 7.95
C ASN A 121 -7.75 2.89 8.32
N PHE A 122 -8.64 2.89 7.31
CA PHE A 122 -10.09 2.81 7.50
C PHE A 122 -10.47 1.47 8.14
N SER A 123 -11.50 1.47 8.97
CA SER A 123 -11.92 0.36 9.81
C SER A 123 -13.45 0.27 9.86
N GLY A 124 -13.99 -0.82 10.42
CA GLY A 124 -15.44 -1.06 10.41
C GLY A 124 -15.92 -1.66 9.09
N GLU A 125 -17.24 -1.72 8.91
CA GLU A 125 -17.85 -2.39 7.76
C GLU A 125 -17.89 -1.49 6.52
N ILE A 126 -17.97 -2.10 5.33
CA ILE A 126 -18.28 -1.38 4.10
C ILE A 126 -19.77 -1.01 4.16
N PRO A 127 -20.15 0.28 4.10
CA PRO A 127 -21.56 0.67 4.17
C PRO A 127 -22.36 0.07 3.00
N PRO A 128 -23.45 -0.68 3.23
CA PRO A 128 -24.28 -1.22 2.16
C PRO A 128 -24.90 -0.12 1.28
N GLU A 129 -25.07 1.08 1.81
CA GLU A 129 -25.58 2.25 1.09
C GLU A 129 -24.69 2.67 -0.07
N LEU A 130 -23.40 2.30 -0.10
CA LEU A 130 -22.54 2.51 -1.27
C LEU A 130 -23.11 1.83 -2.54
N GLY A 131 -23.94 0.80 -2.38
CA GLY A 131 -24.69 0.18 -3.48
C GLY A 131 -25.73 1.08 -4.15
N ASN A 132 -26.00 2.27 -3.61
CA ASN A 132 -26.90 3.26 -4.19
C ASN A 132 -26.22 4.17 -5.24
N MET A 133 -24.89 4.19 -5.32
CA MET A 133 -24.11 5.12 -6.14
C MET A 133 -24.08 4.70 -7.62
N GLN A 134 -25.18 4.89 -8.35
CA GLN A 134 -25.40 4.32 -9.70
C GLN A 134 -24.37 4.74 -10.77
N ASN A 135 -23.63 5.83 -10.55
CA ASN A 135 -22.58 6.29 -11.45
C ASN A 135 -21.19 5.74 -11.14
N LEU A 136 -21.02 5.03 -10.02
CA LEU A 136 -19.72 4.55 -9.57
C LEU A 136 -19.15 3.53 -10.56
N GLN A 137 -17.94 3.81 -11.02
CA GLN A 137 -17.17 2.99 -11.95
C GLN A 137 -16.03 2.28 -11.24
N VAL A 138 -15.30 3.00 -10.38
CA VAL A 138 -14.17 2.47 -9.63
C VAL A 138 -14.41 2.58 -8.13
N LEU A 139 -14.32 1.44 -7.44
CA LEU A 139 -14.34 1.36 -5.98
C LEU A 139 -13.07 0.69 -5.46
N GLN A 140 -12.15 1.50 -4.96
CA GLN A 140 -10.84 1.08 -4.44
C GLN A 140 -10.78 1.26 -2.93
N LEU A 141 -11.00 0.15 -2.19
CA LEU A 141 -10.96 0.10 -0.73
C LEU A 141 -9.83 -0.81 -0.19
N CYS A 142 -8.97 -1.29 -1.09
CA CYS A 142 -7.91 -2.23 -0.76
C CYS A 142 -6.88 -1.66 0.24
N TYR A 143 -6.25 -2.56 0.99
CA TYR A 143 -5.26 -2.25 2.02
C TYR A 143 -5.78 -1.22 3.04
N ASN A 144 -6.80 -1.65 3.76
CA ASN A 144 -7.37 -0.97 4.92
C ASN A 144 -7.58 -2.02 6.03
N GLN A 145 -8.30 -1.65 7.08
CA GLN A 145 -8.66 -2.52 8.21
C GLN A 145 -10.17 -2.83 8.20
N LEU A 146 -10.80 -2.88 7.03
CA LEU A 146 -12.25 -3.07 6.90
C LEU A 146 -12.65 -4.49 7.31
N THR A 147 -13.75 -4.60 8.05
CA THR A 147 -14.31 -5.83 8.62
C THR A 147 -15.71 -6.12 8.08
N GLY A 148 -16.36 -7.18 8.54
CA GLY A 148 -17.72 -7.53 8.13
C GLY A 148 -17.76 -8.23 6.76
N SER A 149 -18.95 -8.37 6.19
CA SER A 149 -19.16 -8.99 4.88
C SER A 149 -19.11 -8.00 3.74
N ILE A 150 -18.80 -8.47 2.53
CA ILE A 150 -19.00 -7.70 1.30
C ILE A 150 -20.52 -7.46 1.12
N PRO A 151 -21.01 -6.21 1.11
CA PRO A 151 -22.43 -5.93 0.95
C PRO A 151 -22.97 -6.45 -0.38
N THR A 152 -24.14 -7.09 -0.36
CA THR A 152 -24.76 -7.62 -1.58
C THR A 152 -25.22 -6.51 -2.51
N GLU A 153 -25.50 -5.34 -1.95
CA GLU A 153 -25.98 -4.11 -2.57
C GLU A 153 -25.00 -3.60 -3.62
N ILE A 154 -23.69 -3.83 -3.45
CA ILE A 154 -22.63 -3.50 -4.43
C ILE A 154 -22.92 -4.16 -5.79
N GLY A 155 -23.54 -5.34 -5.81
CA GLY A 155 -23.96 -6.01 -7.05
C GLY A 155 -25.06 -5.28 -7.85
N SER A 156 -25.55 -4.13 -7.35
CA SER A 156 -26.50 -3.26 -8.06
C SER A 156 -25.81 -2.17 -8.90
N LEU A 157 -24.51 -1.93 -8.72
CA LEU A 157 -23.76 -0.86 -9.36
C LEU A 157 -23.44 -1.16 -10.83
N LYS A 158 -24.38 -0.90 -11.73
CA LYS A 158 -24.29 -1.35 -13.14
C LYS A 158 -23.14 -0.79 -13.96
N LYS A 159 -22.49 0.29 -13.51
CA LYS A 159 -21.32 0.90 -14.16
C LYS A 159 -19.99 0.50 -13.54
N LEU A 160 -19.99 -0.29 -12.46
CA LEU A 160 -18.79 -0.67 -11.74
C LEU A 160 -17.89 -1.58 -12.59
N ASN A 161 -16.72 -1.07 -12.96
CA ASN A 161 -15.72 -1.77 -13.77
C ASN A 161 -14.58 -2.35 -12.91
N VAL A 162 -14.27 -1.72 -11.77
CA VAL A 162 -13.18 -2.12 -10.88
C VAL A 162 -13.69 -2.14 -9.44
N LEU A 163 -13.64 -3.33 -8.83
CA LEU A 163 -13.86 -3.54 -7.40
C LEU A 163 -12.62 -4.17 -6.77
N ALA A 164 -11.92 -3.39 -5.95
CA ALA A 164 -10.68 -3.80 -5.30
C ALA A 164 -10.83 -3.70 -3.78
N LEU A 165 -10.91 -4.87 -3.14
CA LEU A 165 -11.13 -5.05 -1.70
C LEU A 165 -9.99 -5.83 -1.03
N GLN A 166 -8.90 -6.10 -1.75
CA GLN A 166 -7.81 -6.93 -1.26
C GLN A 166 -7.12 -6.36 -0.03
N SER A 167 -6.49 -7.24 0.77
CA SER A 167 -5.76 -6.86 1.98
C SER A 167 -6.63 -6.08 2.96
N ASN A 168 -7.69 -6.72 3.42
CA ASN A 168 -8.58 -6.23 4.48
C ASN A 168 -8.87 -7.37 5.46
N LEU A 169 -9.79 -7.15 6.40
CA LEU A 169 -10.26 -8.14 7.37
C LEU A 169 -11.69 -8.61 7.04
N LEU A 170 -12.09 -8.54 5.76
CA LEU A 170 -13.44 -8.90 5.32
C LEU A 170 -13.68 -10.40 5.53
N SER A 171 -14.90 -10.76 5.88
CA SER A 171 -15.34 -12.12 6.20
C SER A 171 -16.67 -12.43 5.52
N GLY A 172 -17.24 -13.61 5.73
CA GLY A 172 -18.49 -14.00 5.06
C GLY A 172 -18.26 -14.58 3.67
N ALA A 173 -19.36 -14.91 3.00
CA ALA A 173 -19.35 -15.46 1.65
C ALA A 173 -19.25 -14.37 0.58
N ILE A 174 -18.67 -14.72 -0.57
CA ILE A 174 -18.64 -13.83 -1.74
C ILE A 174 -20.09 -13.69 -2.29
N PRO A 175 -20.65 -12.49 -2.40
CA PRO A 175 -22.01 -12.32 -2.91
C PRO A 175 -22.12 -12.73 -4.39
N ALA A 176 -23.02 -13.65 -4.70
CA ALA A 176 -23.28 -14.08 -6.08
C ALA A 176 -23.77 -12.91 -6.98
N ARG A 177 -24.36 -11.87 -6.37
CA ARG A 177 -24.84 -10.65 -7.06
C ARG A 177 -23.71 -9.84 -7.71
N LEU A 178 -22.45 -10.03 -7.30
CA LEU A 178 -21.30 -9.45 -8.01
C LEU A 178 -21.19 -9.96 -9.45
N GLY A 179 -21.70 -11.15 -9.75
CA GLY A 179 -21.81 -11.68 -11.12
C GLY A 179 -22.78 -10.89 -12.02
N ASN A 180 -23.67 -10.08 -11.44
CA ASN A 180 -24.64 -9.26 -12.19
C ASN A 180 -24.05 -7.93 -12.69
N LEU A 181 -22.76 -7.68 -12.44
CA LEU A 181 -22.06 -6.47 -12.83
C LEU A 181 -21.54 -6.64 -14.27
N GLY A 182 -22.34 -6.18 -15.24
CA GLY A 182 -22.11 -6.45 -16.66
C GLY A 182 -20.82 -5.85 -17.23
N VAL A 183 -20.29 -4.79 -16.61
CA VAL A 183 -19.06 -4.12 -17.05
C VAL A 183 -17.86 -4.35 -16.12
N LEU A 184 -17.99 -5.24 -15.14
CA LEU A 184 -16.91 -5.53 -14.19
C LEU A 184 -15.75 -6.20 -14.91
N MET A 185 -14.61 -5.52 -14.96
CA MET A 185 -13.36 -6.01 -15.55
C MET A 185 -12.42 -6.60 -14.51
N ARG A 186 -12.40 -6.01 -13.31
CA ARG A 186 -11.53 -6.44 -12.21
C ARG A 186 -12.31 -6.63 -10.92
N LEU A 187 -12.17 -7.81 -10.34
CA LEU A 187 -12.59 -8.16 -8.99
C LEU A 187 -11.41 -8.71 -8.19
N ASP A 188 -10.92 -7.95 -7.21
CA ASP A 188 -9.82 -8.37 -6.35
C ASP A 188 -10.29 -8.46 -4.89
N LEU A 189 -10.37 -9.69 -4.40
CA LEU A 189 -10.83 -10.07 -3.07
C LEU A 189 -9.72 -10.76 -2.26
N SER A 190 -8.49 -10.76 -2.77
CA SER A 190 -7.37 -11.50 -2.18
C SER A 190 -6.99 -10.98 -0.79
N PHE A 191 -6.31 -11.80 0.01
CA PHE A 191 -5.84 -11.44 1.35
C PHE A 191 -6.96 -10.90 2.26
N ASN A 192 -7.98 -11.74 2.47
CA ASN A 192 -9.09 -11.47 3.38
C ASN A 192 -9.39 -12.74 4.21
N ARG A 193 -10.53 -12.76 4.91
CA ARG A 193 -11.04 -13.90 5.69
C ARG A 193 -12.34 -14.43 5.09
N LEU A 194 -12.52 -14.31 3.77
CA LEU A 194 -13.73 -14.77 3.07
C LEU A 194 -13.79 -16.29 3.11
N PHE A 195 -14.99 -16.85 3.24
CA PHE A 195 -15.20 -18.29 3.32
C PHE A 195 -16.37 -18.75 2.46
N GLY A 196 -16.53 -20.06 2.30
CA GLY A 196 -17.54 -20.66 1.44
C GLY A 196 -17.08 -20.76 -0.02
N SER A 197 -18.03 -21.05 -0.91
CA SER A 197 -17.73 -21.32 -2.32
C SER A 197 -17.61 -20.06 -3.16
N ILE A 198 -16.84 -20.17 -4.26
CA ILE A 198 -16.79 -19.15 -5.30
C ILE A 198 -18.10 -19.23 -6.10
N PRO A 199 -18.93 -18.16 -6.15
CA PRO A 199 -20.20 -18.19 -6.86
C PRO A 199 -20.01 -18.43 -8.36
N THR A 200 -20.77 -19.36 -8.93
CA THR A 200 -20.79 -19.65 -10.37
C THR A 200 -21.12 -18.42 -11.21
N LYS A 201 -22.00 -17.54 -10.71
CA LYS A 201 -22.41 -16.29 -11.37
C LYS A 201 -21.24 -15.33 -11.65
N LEU A 202 -20.12 -15.42 -10.95
CA LEU A 202 -18.94 -14.61 -11.28
C LEU A 202 -18.40 -14.95 -12.68
N ALA A 203 -18.60 -16.17 -13.14
CA ALA A 203 -18.24 -16.57 -14.49
C ALA A 203 -19.15 -15.94 -15.56
N ASP A 204 -20.35 -15.48 -15.19
CA ASP A 204 -21.33 -14.87 -16.09
C ASP A 204 -21.04 -13.39 -16.40
N ALA A 205 -20.19 -12.72 -15.60
CA ALA A 205 -19.83 -11.32 -15.80
C ALA A 205 -18.98 -11.14 -17.08
N PRO A 206 -19.54 -10.66 -18.21
CA PRO A 206 -18.97 -10.91 -19.54
C PRO A 206 -17.62 -10.24 -19.78
N LEU A 207 -17.39 -9.07 -19.16
CA LEU A 207 -16.13 -8.32 -19.29
C LEU A 207 -15.10 -8.65 -18.21
N LEU A 208 -15.39 -9.58 -17.30
CA LEU A 208 -14.45 -9.92 -16.23
C LEU A 208 -13.18 -10.52 -16.85
N GLU A 209 -12.04 -9.88 -16.56
CA GLU A 209 -10.70 -10.28 -16.99
C GLU A 209 -9.87 -10.73 -15.81
N VAL A 210 -9.96 -10.03 -14.68
CA VAL A 210 -9.17 -10.32 -13.48
C VAL A 210 -10.08 -10.68 -12.31
N LEU A 211 -9.91 -11.89 -11.80
CA LEU A 211 -10.50 -12.37 -10.56
C LEU A 211 -9.39 -12.89 -9.65
N ASP A 212 -9.08 -12.17 -8.57
CA ASP A 212 -8.11 -12.63 -7.57
C ASP A 212 -8.80 -12.89 -6.24
N VAL A 213 -8.75 -14.14 -5.79
CA VAL A 213 -9.33 -14.60 -4.52
C VAL A 213 -8.30 -15.28 -3.62
N ARG A 214 -6.99 -15.11 -3.93
CA ARG A 214 -5.91 -15.75 -3.18
C ARG A 214 -5.91 -15.39 -1.70
N ASN A 215 -5.35 -16.26 -0.87
CA ASN A 215 -5.17 -16.00 0.57
C ASN A 215 -6.51 -15.66 1.26
N ASN A 216 -7.45 -16.60 1.21
CA ASN A 216 -8.72 -16.54 1.93
C ASN A 216 -9.00 -17.92 2.58
N ALA A 217 -10.19 -18.10 3.15
CA ALA A 217 -10.68 -19.36 3.69
C ALA A 217 -11.75 -20.00 2.78
N LEU A 218 -11.64 -19.82 1.46
CA LEU A 218 -12.62 -20.32 0.50
C LEU A 218 -12.56 -21.85 0.39
N SER A 219 -13.71 -22.45 0.10
CA SER A 219 -13.88 -23.89 0.04
C SER A 219 -14.85 -24.36 -1.04
N GLY A 220 -14.74 -25.64 -1.40
CA GLY A 220 -15.62 -26.27 -2.38
C GLY A 220 -15.12 -26.20 -3.82
N ASN A 221 -15.96 -26.67 -4.74
CA ASN A 221 -15.60 -26.82 -6.14
C ASN A 221 -15.48 -25.48 -6.86
N VAL A 222 -14.33 -25.22 -7.49
CA VAL A 222 -14.11 -24.05 -8.34
C VAL A 222 -14.90 -24.17 -9.64
N PRO A 223 -15.76 -23.20 -9.99
CA PRO A 223 -16.55 -23.24 -11.22
C PRO A 223 -15.66 -23.36 -12.46
N LEU A 224 -15.86 -24.42 -13.26
CA LEU A 224 -15.10 -24.66 -14.50
C LEU A 224 -15.21 -23.49 -15.50
N ALA A 225 -16.33 -22.76 -15.49
CA ALA A 225 -16.55 -21.60 -16.34
C ALA A 225 -15.54 -20.46 -16.09
N LEU A 226 -14.92 -20.39 -14.91
CA LEU A 226 -13.87 -19.41 -14.61
C LEU A 226 -12.56 -19.65 -15.38
N LYS A 227 -12.39 -20.81 -16.04
CA LYS A 227 -11.24 -21.05 -16.93
C LYS A 227 -11.15 -20.06 -18.08
N ARG A 228 -12.25 -19.39 -18.45
CA ARG A 228 -12.21 -18.35 -19.49
C ARG A 228 -11.28 -17.19 -19.14
N LEU A 229 -10.98 -17.00 -17.86
CA LEU A 229 -10.13 -15.91 -17.36
C LEU A 229 -8.62 -16.19 -17.57
N VAL A 230 -8.23 -17.40 -18.00
CA VAL A 230 -6.82 -17.78 -18.25
C VAL A 230 -5.93 -17.37 -17.07
N ASP A 231 -4.92 -16.51 -17.29
CA ASP A 231 -3.99 -16.02 -16.25
C ASP A 231 -4.62 -14.99 -15.29
N GLY A 232 -5.79 -14.47 -15.65
CA GLY A 232 -6.54 -13.48 -14.89
C GLY A 232 -7.23 -14.05 -13.65
N PHE A 233 -7.39 -15.37 -13.54
CA PHE A 233 -7.95 -16.01 -12.36
C PHE A 233 -6.88 -16.56 -11.41
N GLN A 234 -6.83 -16.00 -10.21
CA GLN A 234 -5.84 -16.32 -9.18
C GLN A 234 -6.57 -16.81 -7.92
N TYR A 235 -6.24 -18.01 -7.44
CA TYR A 235 -7.00 -18.69 -6.38
C TYR A 235 -6.14 -19.48 -5.37
N ASP A 236 -4.81 -19.43 -5.50
CA ASP A 236 -3.85 -20.03 -4.59
C ASP A 236 -4.07 -19.65 -3.11
N ASN A 237 -3.53 -20.46 -2.20
CA ASN A 237 -3.63 -20.26 -0.75
C ASN A 237 -5.09 -20.24 -0.22
N ASN A 238 -5.94 -21.09 -0.79
CA ASN A 238 -7.25 -21.45 -0.27
C ASN A 238 -7.32 -22.99 -0.14
N PRO A 239 -6.96 -23.57 1.01
CA PRO A 239 -6.79 -25.03 1.14
C PRO A 239 -8.10 -25.81 1.01
N GLY A 240 -9.25 -25.15 1.19
CA GLY A 240 -10.55 -25.77 1.02
C GLY A 240 -11.03 -25.87 -0.43
N LEU A 241 -10.37 -25.21 -1.38
CA LEU A 241 -10.76 -25.24 -2.78
C LEU A 241 -10.32 -26.55 -3.44
N CYS A 242 -11.19 -27.06 -4.30
CA CYS A 242 -10.93 -28.22 -5.14
C CYS A 242 -11.52 -27.97 -6.54
N GLY A 243 -11.07 -28.70 -7.55
CA GLY A 243 -11.60 -28.57 -8.90
C GLY A 243 -10.74 -29.25 -9.94
N SER A 244 -11.37 -29.74 -11.02
CA SER A 244 -10.66 -30.43 -12.09
C SER A 244 -10.15 -29.48 -13.18
N GLY A 245 -8.88 -29.64 -13.54
CA GLY A 245 -8.22 -28.89 -14.62
C GLY A 245 -7.85 -27.45 -14.26
N PHE A 246 -7.56 -27.21 -12.98
CA PHE A 246 -6.82 -26.05 -12.48
C PHE A 246 -5.49 -26.59 -11.90
N ALA A 247 -4.35 -26.03 -12.29
CA ALA A 247 -3.04 -26.68 -12.10
C ALA A 247 -2.65 -26.90 -10.62
N SER A 248 -3.09 -26.02 -9.72
CA SER A 248 -2.79 -26.06 -8.29
C SER A 248 -3.89 -26.70 -7.43
N LEU A 249 -4.98 -27.21 -8.00
CA LEU A 249 -6.10 -27.80 -7.25
C LEU A 249 -6.17 -29.33 -7.40
N ARG A 250 -6.54 -30.00 -6.29
CA ARG A 250 -6.94 -31.41 -6.31
C ARG A 250 -8.37 -31.56 -6.83
N SER A 251 -8.69 -32.74 -7.37
CA SER A 251 -10.07 -33.12 -7.64
C SER A 251 -10.89 -33.17 -6.35
N CYS A 252 -12.15 -32.72 -6.41
CA CYS A 252 -13.08 -32.77 -5.28
C CYS A 252 -13.49 -34.21 -4.94
N THR A 253 -13.62 -34.53 -3.65
CA THR A 253 -14.18 -35.82 -3.19
C THR A 253 -15.71 -35.79 -3.17
N ASP A 254 -16.38 -36.95 -3.16
CA ASP A 254 -17.86 -37.01 -3.20
C ASP A 254 -18.55 -36.30 -2.02
N SER A 255 -17.87 -36.15 -0.88
CA SER A 255 -18.32 -35.36 0.28
C SER A 255 -18.25 -33.84 0.11
N GLU A 256 -17.54 -33.36 -0.93
CA GLU A 256 -17.32 -31.94 -1.25
C GLU A 256 -18.14 -31.50 -2.49
N ARG A 257 -18.91 -32.43 -3.07
CA ARG A 257 -19.88 -32.13 -4.14
C ARG A 257 -21.13 -31.50 -3.51
N PRO A 258 -21.73 -30.47 -4.13
CA PRO A 258 -22.92 -29.84 -3.57
C PRO A 258 -24.08 -30.85 -3.51
N ASN A 259 -24.58 -31.12 -2.31
CA ASN A 259 -25.85 -31.82 -2.14
C ASN A 259 -26.98 -30.82 -2.45
N SER A 260 -27.79 -31.07 -3.50
CA SER A 260 -28.89 -30.18 -3.93
C SER A 260 -30.00 -29.97 -2.89
N GLU A 261 -29.98 -30.66 -1.75
CA GLU A 261 -31.02 -30.57 -0.71
C GLU A 261 -30.54 -29.96 0.62
N ARG A 262 -29.28 -29.51 0.72
CA ARG A 262 -28.75 -28.99 1.99
C ARG A 262 -27.69 -27.89 1.78
N PRO A 263 -28.01 -26.61 2.02
CA PRO A 263 -26.99 -25.58 2.15
C PRO A 263 -26.33 -25.77 3.51
N GLU A 264 -25.24 -26.54 3.59
CA GLU A 264 -24.55 -26.74 4.88
C GLU A 264 -23.32 -25.85 5.06
N PRO A 265 -23.30 -25.06 6.15
CA PRO A 265 -22.11 -24.44 6.70
C PRO A 265 -21.43 -25.44 7.64
N TYR A 266 -20.10 -25.57 7.63
CA TYR A 266 -19.33 -25.88 8.85
C TYR A 266 -17.84 -25.61 8.64
N ALA A 267 -17.29 -24.74 9.49
CA ALA A 267 -16.05 -25.06 10.19
C ALA A 267 -16.45 -25.22 11.67
N GLY A 268 -16.22 -26.41 12.23
CA GLY A 268 -16.50 -26.68 13.63
C GLY A 268 -15.50 -25.98 14.55
N GLY A 269 -16.02 -25.21 15.51
CA GLY A 269 -15.26 -24.57 16.59
C GLY A 269 -16.14 -23.51 17.27
N GLY A 270 -16.57 -23.77 18.50
CA GLY A 270 -17.68 -23.07 19.16
C GLY A 270 -17.47 -21.57 19.41
N ASP A 271 -18.43 -20.77 18.93
CA ASP A 271 -19.24 -19.86 19.73
C ASP A 271 -20.39 -19.35 18.83
N GLY A 272 -21.61 -19.28 19.37
CA GLY A 272 -22.83 -19.06 18.59
C GLY A 272 -22.83 -17.74 17.81
N LEU A 273 -22.76 -17.82 16.48
CA LEU A 273 -22.94 -16.70 15.56
C LEU A 273 -24.41 -16.57 15.15
N SER A 274 -24.96 -15.35 15.31
CA SER A 274 -26.33 -14.98 14.95
C SER A 274 -26.59 -15.14 13.45
N THR A 275 -27.79 -15.62 13.11
CA THR A 275 -28.33 -15.89 11.75
C THR A 275 -28.45 -14.67 10.83
N LYS A 276 -27.91 -13.50 11.19
CA LYS A 276 -27.82 -12.31 10.33
C LYS A 276 -26.69 -12.35 9.29
N ASN A 277 -25.76 -13.31 9.38
CA ASN A 277 -24.54 -13.38 8.57
C ASN A 277 -24.63 -14.32 7.35
N ILE A 278 -25.83 -14.74 6.94
CA ILE A 278 -26.03 -15.57 5.74
C ILE A 278 -26.96 -14.78 4.81
N PRO A 279 -26.47 -14.23 3.70
CA PRO A 279 -27.34 -13.65 2.68
C PRO A 279 -28.20 -14.75 2.05
N GLU A 280 -29.53 -14.60 2.09
CA GLU A 280 -30.43 -15.35 1.22
C GLU A 280 -30.01 -15.08 -0.23
N THR A 281 -29.36 -16.05 -0.89
CA THR A 281 -29.35 -16.32 -2.36
C THR A 281 -28.16 -17.22 -2.79
N ALA A 282 -27.82 -18.24 -2.00
CA ALA A 282 -27.35 -19.49 -2.63
C ALA A 282 -28.54 -20.03 -3.45
N ASP A 283 -28.34 -20.25 -4.75
CA ASP A 283 -29.38 -20.47 -5.77
C ASP A 283 -30.63 -21.24 -5.28
N LEU A 284 -31.79 -20.59 -5.28
CA LEU A 284 -33.09 -21.24 -5.14
C LEU A 284 -33.93 -20.96 -6.37
N ASN A 285 -33.93 -21.90 -7.32
CA ASN A 285 -35.01 -22.06 -8.28
C ASN A 285 -35.81 -23.29 -7.86
N LEU A 286 -36.76 -23.12 -6.94
CA LEU A 286 -37.68 -24.19 -6.53
C LEU A 286 -38.98 -24.06 -7.34
N ASN A 287 -39.12 -24.91 -8.36
CA ASN A 287 -40.40 -25.18 -9.01
C ASN A 287 -41.22 -26.08 -8.07
N CYS A 288 -42.10 -25.48 -7.27
CA CYS A 288 -43.05 -26.24 -6.47
C CYS A 288 -44.23 -26.68 -7.34
N SER A 289 -44.14 -27.88 -7.93
CA SER A 289 -45.30 -28.63 -8.39
C SER A 289 -45.49 -29.88 -7.53
N GLN A 290 -46.69 -29.96 -6.94
CA GLN A 290 -47.30 -31.08 -6.22
C GLN A 290 -47.15 -31.12 -4.69
N SER A 291 -48.31 -30.87 -4.06
CA SER A 291 -48.76 -31.19 -2.69
C SER A 291 -48.10 -30.54 -1.47
N SER A 292 -48.86 -29.61 -0.87
CA SER A 292 -48.94 -29.26 0.57
C SER A 292 -47.93 -28.26 1.17
N CYS A 293 -48.07 -26.98 0.84
CA CYS A 293 -47.61 -25.90 1.73
C CYS A 293 -48.72 -25.52 2.72
N SER A 294 -48.50 -25.80 4.02
CA SER A 294 -49.35 -25.31 5.09
C SER A 294 -48.89 -23.90 5.52
N LYS A 295 -49.78 -22.91 5.40
CA LYS A 295 -49.58 -21.58 6.01
C LYS A 295 -49.98 -21.65 7.47
N LYS A 296 -49.13 -21.17 8.38
CA LYS A 296 -49.56 -20.75 9.72
C LYS A 296 -49.28 -19.27 9.99
N SER A 297 -50.38 -18.54 9.92
CA SER A 297 -50.84 -17.41 10.73
C SER A 297 -49.86 -16.70 11.67
N LYS A 298 -49.84 -15.36 11.56
CA LYS A 298 -49.36 -14.42 12.57
C LYS A 298 -50.35 -14.36 13.73
N THR A 299 -49.88 -14.52 14.97
CA THR A 299 -50.58 -13.99 16.15
C THR A 299 -49.62 -13.23 17.05
N SER A 300 -50.03 -12.01 17.37
CA SER A 300 -49.43 -11.09 18.34
C SER A 300 -49.63 -11.62 19.76
N LEU A 301 -48.63 -11.44 20.63
CA LEU A 301 -48.90 -11.17 22.05
C LEU A 301 -47.80 -10.25 22.59
N ALA A 302 -48.23 -9.14 23.20
CA ALA A 302 -47.39 -8.16 23.86
C ALA A 302 -47.51 -8.25 25.39
N VAL A 303 -46.48 -7.70 26.04
CA VAL A 303 -46.42 -7.13 27.40
C VAL A 303 -45.98 -8.06 28.55
N GLY A 304 -44.81 -7.71 29.11
CA GLY A 304 -44.55 -7.79 30.55
C GLY A 304 -43.14 -8.24 30.91
N ILE A 305 -42.18 -7.31 31.03
CA ILE A 305 -41.10 -7.21 32.05
C ILE A 305 -40.32 -5.92 31.74
N VAL A 306 -40.66 -4.80 32.39
CA VAL A 306 -39.92 -3.52 32.29
C VAL A 306 -39.27 -3.11 33.63
N VAL A 307 -39.40 -3.90 34.69
CA VAL A 307 -38.91 -3.46 36.03
C VAL A 307 -37.55 -4.06 36.43
N ALA A 308 -37.00 -5.02 35.68
CA ALA A 308 -35.70 -5.64 36.01
C ALA A 308 -34.47 -4.95 35.39
N SER A 309 -34.62 -4.17 34.31
CA SER A 309 -33.48 -3.57 33.58
C SER A 309 -32.96 -2.26 34.20
N VAL A 310 -33.81 -1.53 34.94
CA VAL A 310 -33.42 -0.22 35.50
C VAL A 310 -32.54 -0.38 36.75
N VAL A 311 -32.73 -1.45 37.53
CA VAL A 311 -31.93 -1.69 38.76
C VAL A 311 -30.52 -2.20 38.43
N ALA A 312 -30.35 -3.02 37.39
CA ALA A 312 -29.03 -3.51 36.95
C ALA A 312 -28.16 -2.38 36.38
N SER A 313 -28.77 -1.41 35.70
CA SER A 313 -28.09 -0.25 35.10
C SER A 313 -27.52 0.70 36.17
N ALA A 314 -28.25 0.91 37.27
CA ALA A 314 -27.81 1.78 38.36
C ALA A 314 -26.61 1.19 39.15
N VAL A 315 -26.59 -0.12 39.35
CA VAL A 315 -25.48 -0.81 40.04
C VAL A 315 -24.21 -0.81 39.17
N GLY A 316 -24.35 -0.97 37.85
CA GLY A 316 -23.22 -0.90 36.91
C GLY A 316 -22.57 0.50 36.86
N ILE A 317 -23.37 1.56 36.87
CA ILE A 317 -22.87 2.94 36.84
C ILE A 317 -22.16 3.29 38.16
N LEU A 318 -22.66 2.82 39.30
CA LEU A 318 -22.03 3.04 40.60
C LEU A 318 -20.67 2.31 40.72
N MET A 319 -20.59 1.06 40.23
CA MET A 319 -19.35 0.28 40.20
C MET A 319 -18.31 0.89 39.24
N PHE A 320 -18.75 1.41 38.09
CA PHE A 320 -17.89 2.10 37.14
C PHE A 320 -17.35 3.44 37.68
N ALA A 321 -18.17 4.21 38.41
CA ALA A 321 -17.75 5.45 39.04
C ALA A 321 -16.73 5.22 40.18
N LEU A 322 -16.90 4.16 40.97
CA LEU A 322 -15.95 3.79 42.04
C LEU A 322 -14.63 3.24 41.48
N TYR A 323 -14.69 2.50 40.36
CA TYR A 323 -13.50 2.07 39.61
C TYR A 323 -12.72 3.27 39.06
N ARG A 324 -13.42 4.26 38.47
CA ARG A 324 -12.81 5.47 37.91
C ARG A 324 -12.19 6.36 39.00
N ARG A 325 -12.82 6.45 40.18
CA ARG A 325 -12.24 7.13 41.37
C ARG A 325 -11.01 6.42 41.95
N ARG A 326 -10.92 5.09 41.86
CA ARG A 326 -9.70 4.34 42.25
C ARG A 326 -8.55 4.56 41.27
N LYS A 327 -8.82 4.66 39.96
CA LYS A 327 -7.78 4.88 38.95
C LYS A 327 -7.23 6.32 38.92
N GLN A 328 -8.02 7.31 39.36
CA GLN A 328 -7.56 8.69 39.53
C GLN A 328 -6.77 8.96 40.83
N LYS A 329 -6.62 7.96 41.71
CA LYS A 329 -5.79 8.05 42.93
C LYS A 329 -4.39 7.43 42.80
N LEU A 330 -4.00 6.97 41.61
CA LEU A 330 -2.67 6.36 41.36
C LEU A 330 -1.85 7.08 40.28
N GLY A 331 -2.14 8.36 40.02
CA GLY A 331 -1.39 9.17 39.06
C GLY A 331 -1.26 10.60 39.56
N SER A 332 -0.42 10.83 40.57
CA SER A 332 0.08 12.15 40.94
C SER A 332 1.20 11.99 41.99
N ALA A 333 2.28 12.75 41.80
CA ALA A 333 3.55 12.83 42.56
C ALA A 333 4.59 11.78 42.10
N PHE A 334 5.81 12.12 41.65
CA PHE A 334 6.76 13.18 42.02
C PHE A 334 7.69 13.40 40.79
N GLU A 335 7.80 14.61 40.22
CA GLU A 335 8.73 15.71 40.55
C GLU A 335 10.20 15.49 40.13
N MET A 336 10.71 16.53 39.46
CA MET A 336 11.94 16.65 38.71
C MET A 336 13.04 17.21 39.63
N SER A 337 14.24 16.61 39.63
CA SER A 337 15.45 17.32 40.11
C SER A 337 16.70 16.85 39.36
N GLU A 338 17.40 17.82 38.79
CA GLU A 338 18.82 17.73 38.46
C GLU A 338 19.64 17.72 39.75
N SER A 339 20.66 16.86 39.84
CA SER A 339 22.02 17.28 40.23
C SER A 339 23.01 16.10 40.27
N ARG A 340 24.03 16.22 39.42
CA ARG A 340 25.48 16.02 39.64
C ARG A 340 26.04 14.82 40.44
N LEU A 341 27.20 14.40 39.90
CA LEU A 341 28.38 13.75 40.50
C LEU A 341 28.52 12.21 40.44
N SER A 342 29.33 11.81 39.45
CA SER A 342 30.62 11.12 39.60
C SER A 342 30.64 9.73 40.23
N THR A 343 30.85 8.71 39.39
CA THR A 343 31.49 7.45 39.79
C THR A 343 33.01 7.59 39.70
N ASP A 344 33.70 7.46 40.84
CA ASP A 344 35.12 7.11 40.88
C ASP A 344 35.30 5.81 41.69
N ARG A 345 36.23 4.99 41.20
CA ARG A 345 36.95 3.86 41.83
C ARG A 345 36.35 2.45 41.86
N ALA A 346 36.72 1.69 40.82
CA ALA A 346 37.71 0.59 40.83
C ALA A 346 37.90 -0.30 42.07
N LYS A 347 37.75 -1.62 41.88
CA LYS A 347 38.76 -2.71 42.03
C LYS A 347 38.02 -4.07 41.90
N GLU A 348 38.23 -4.85 40.85
CA GLU A 348 39.35 -5.80 40.58
C GLU A 348 39.36 -7.03 41.49
N GLY A 349 39.25 -8.23 40.88
CA GLY A 349 39.26 -9.52 41.57
C GLY A 349 39.15 -10.70 40.61
N TYR A 350 40.28 -11.11 40.03
CA TYR A 350 40.46 -12.31 39.20
C TYR A 350 40.15 -13.61 39.97
N ARG A 351 39.50 -14.58 39.31
CA ARG A 351 39.86 -16.01 39.43
C ARG A 351 39.53 -16.81 38.17
N LYS A 352 40.52 -17.59 37.76
CA LYS A 352 40.62 -18.43 36.56
C LYS A 352 40.18 -19.88 36.85
N ASN A 353 39.86 -20.57 35.75
CA ASN A 353 39.87 -22.01 35.47
C ASN A 353 38.59 -22.82 35.72
N GLY A 354 38.14 -23.48 34.64
CA GLY A 354 37.65 -24.86 34.72
C GLY A 354 36.41 -25.16 33.91
N SER A 355 36.60 -25.77 32.74
CA SER A 355 35.73 -26.80 32.13
C SER A 355 34.26 -26.49 31.85
N SER A 356 33.93 -26.38 30.56
CA SER A 356 32.67 -26.90 30.02
C SER A 356 32.53 -28.38 30.40
N PRO A 357 31.31 -28.86 30.70
CA PRO A 357 30.53 -29.46 29.61
C PRO A 357 29.02 -29.16 29.68
N LEU A 358 28.46 -28.91 28.50
CA LEU A 358 27.10 -29.24 28.04
C LEU A 358 25.97 -29.21 29.08
N PHE A 359 25.15 -28.16 29.02
CA PHE A 359 23.70 -28.35 29.04
C PHE A 359 23.12 -27.85 27.72
N SER A 360 22.76 -28.84 26.91
CA SER A 360 21.77 -28.75 25.84
C SER A 360 20.59 -27.90 26.28
N LEU A 361 20.32 -26.79 25.58
CA LEU A 361 18.96 -26.37 25.33
C LEU A 361 18.68 -26.56 23.85
N GLU A 362 18.09 -27.70 23.54
CA GLU A 362 17.25 -27.89 22.38
C GLU A 362 16.29 -26.70 22.26
N TYR A 363 16.38 -25.98 21.14
CA TYR A 363 15.29 -25.15 20.63
C TYR A 363 14.96 -25.61 19.22
N SER A 364 14.16 -26.67 19.17
CA SER A 364 13.34 -27.01 18.01
C SER A 364 12.13 -26.07 17.95
N ASN A 365 12.11 -25.15 16.97
CA ASN A 365 11.08 -25.08 15.91
C ASN A 365 11.06 -23.72 15.17
N GLY A 366 11.33 -23.79 13.86
CA GLY A 366 10.87 -22.87 12.80
C GLY A 366 11.65 -21.58 12.58
N TRP A 367 12.39 -21.49 11.46
CA TRP A 367 13.13 -20.34 10.86
C TRP A 367 14.67 -20.41 10.85
N ASP A 368 15.27 -21.54 10.47
CA ASP A 368 16.64 -21.53 9.91
C ASP A 368 16.40 -22.03 8.51
N PRO A 369 16.59 -21.18 7.50
CA PRO A 369 16.35 -21.56 6.12
C PRO A 369 17.12 -22.81 5.69
N LEU A 370 18.12 -23.23 6.48
CA LEU A 370 19.04 -24.33 6.19
C LEU A 370 19.32 -25.22 7.42
N ALA A 371 18.45 -25.30 8.43
CA ALA A 371 18.59 -26.37 9.44
C ALA A 371 18.63 -27.71 8.69
N GLU A 372 19.66 -28.53 8.92
CA GLU A 372 19.97 -29.73 8.13
C GLU A 372 18.76 -30.66 7.96
N ASP A 373 17.99 -30.45 6.90
CA ASP A 373 17.02 -31.42 6.43
C ASP A 373 17.34 -31.71 4.96
N ARG A 374 17.77 -32.95 4.72
CA ARG A 374 18.44 -33.41 3.49
C ARG A 374 17.50 -33.50 2.28
N ARG A 375 16.97 -32.37 1.77
CA ARG A 375 16.01 -32.42 0.64
C ARG A 375 16.17 -31.44 -0.53
N PHE A 376 17.24 -30.64 -0.61
CA PHE A 376 17.54 -29.85 -1.83
C PHE A 376 19.04 -29.83 -2.15
N GLY A 377 19.51 -30.83 -2.90
CA GLY A 377 20.90 -30.92 -3.36
C GLY A 377 21.17 -29.99 -4.56
N GLY A 378 22.15 -29.09 -4.40
CA GLY A 378 22.68 -28.21 -5.46
C GLY A 378 22.57 -26.71 -5.17
N MET A 379 21.39 -26.22 -4.76
CA MET A 379 21.14 -24.77 -4.55
C MET A 379 21.65 -24.25 -3.20
N GLN A 380 21.79 -25.15 -2.21
CA GLN A 380 22.23 -24.86 -0.85
C GLN A 380 23.69 -24.36 -0.77
N GLU A 381 24.57 -24.89 -1.63
CA GLU A 381 26.03 -24.70 -1.53
C GLU A 381 26.44 -23.28 -1.98
N ALA A 382 25.82 -22.72 -3.01
CA ALA A 382 26.11 -21.36 -3.47
C ALA A 382 25.70 -20.30 -2.44
N MET A 383 24.59 -20.50 -1.73
CA MET A 383 24.10 -19.56 -0.71
C MET A 383 24.96 -19.54 0.56
N GLN A 384 25.67 -20.65 0.88
CA GLN A 384 26.58 -20.69 2.01
C GLN A 384 27.72 -19.66 1.88
N SER A 385 28.16 -19.35 0.67
CA SER A 385 29.23 -18.35 0.42
C SER A 385 28.83 -16.90 0.76
N PHE A 386 27.53 -16.58 0.77
CA PHE A 386 27.01 -15.24 1.08
C PHE A 386 26.54 -15.11 2.54
N ARG A 387 26.63 -16.17 3.35
CA ARG A 387 26.19 -16.16 4.74
C ARG A 387 27.25 -15.53 5.63
N LEU A 388 26.85 -14.50 6.38
CA LEU A 388 27.70 -13.88 7.39
C LEU A 388 27.31 -14.37 8.80
N ASN A 389 28.31 -14.47 9.67
CA ASN A 389 28.09 -14.79 11.07
C ASN A 389 27.40 -13.59 11.78
N LEU A 390 26.35 -13.85 12.56
CA LEU A 390 25.66 -12.80 13.30
C LEU A 390 26.61 -12.02 14.22
N GLN A 391 27.49 -12.71 14.93
CA GLN A 391 28.44 -12.08 15.84
C GLN A 391 29.40 -11.14 15.09
N GLU A 392 29.73 -11.47 13.83
CA GLU A 392 30.53 -10.61 12.98
C GLU A 392 29.77 -9.34 12.60
N VAL A 393 28.50 -9.45 12.20
CA VAL A 393 27.64 -8.30 11.88
C VAL A 393 27.43 -7.40 13.11
N GLU A 394 27.21 -7.99 14.28
CA GLU A 394 27.08 -7.26 15.54
C GLU A 394 28.37 -6.51 15.88
N THR A 395 29.52 -7.20 15.85
CA THR A 395 30.81 -6.58 16.16
C THR A 395 31.13 -5.47 15.17
N ALA A 396 30.87 -5.71 13.87
CA ALA A 396 31.11 -4.75 12.80
C ALA A 396 30.30 -3.46 12.98
N THR A 397 29.06 -3.57 13.46
CA THR A 397 28.16 -2.42 13.72
C THR A 397 28.30 -1.86 15.13
N GLN A 398 29.22 -2.41 15.95
CA GLN A 398 29.37 -2.08 17.37
C GLN A 398 28.05 -2.26 18.14
N TYR A 399 27.43 -3.43 17.95
CA TYR A 399 26.15 -3.83 18.52
C TYR A 399 25.02 -2.85 18.16
N PHE A 400 24.99 -2.41 16.90
CA PHE A 400 23.97 -1.49 16.37
C PHE A 400 23.89 -0.16 17.13
N ALA A 401 25.05 0.37 17.55
CA ALA A 401 25.14 1.65 18.24
C ALA A 401 24.56 2.80 17.40
N ASP A 402 23.85 3.73 18.04
CA ASP A 402 23.18 4.84 17.33
C ASP A 402 24.14 5.75 16.56
N LYS A 403 25.40 5.86 16.97
CA LYS A 403 26.44 6.61 16.21
C LYS A 403 26.71 6.04 14.82
N ASN A 404 26.37 4.78 14.58
CA ASN A 404 26.52 4.12 13.30
C ASN A 404 25.23 4.17 12.46
N LEU A 405 24.16 4.82 12.94
CA LEU A 405 22.89 4.88 12.23
C LEU A 405 23.02 5.69 10.93
N LEU A 406 22.69 5.07 9.80
CA LEU A 406 22.66 5.71 8.48
C LEU A 406 21.24 6.13 8.08
N GLY A 407 20.22 5.39 8.52
CA GLY A 407 18.82 5.73 8.21
C GLY A 407 17.82 4.76 8.81
N ARG A 408 16.55 5.20 8.89
CA ARG A 408 15.40 4.40 9.33
C ARG A 408 14.28 4.47 8.29
N SER A 409 13.61 3.34 8.07
CA SER A 409 12.31 3.23 7.40
C SER A 409 11.28 2.61 8.34
N SER A 410 10.03 2.49 7.90
CA SER A 410 8.95 1.84 8.68
C SER A 410 9.21 0.38 9.02
N TYR A 411 10.11 -0.29 8.29
CA TYR A 411 10.36 -1.73 8.40
C TYR A 411 11.85 -2.11 8.48
N SER A 412 12.75 -1.11 8.40
CA SER A 412 14.18 -1.38 8.41
C SER A 412 15.00 -0.26 9.05
N VAL A 413 16.16 -0.62 9.58
CA VAL A 413 17.14 0.31 10.12
C VAL A 413 18.50 -0.02 9.50
N THR A 414 19.18 0.97 8.94
CA THR A 414 20.47 0.77 8.27
C THR A 414 21.60 1.36 9.10
N TYR A 415 22.65 0.58 9.34
CA TYR A 415 23.82 0.94 10.12
C TYR A 415 25.09 0.87 9.28
N ARG A 416 26.06 1.73 9.56
CA ARG A 416 27.43 1.62 9.09
C ARG A 416 28.15 0.56 9.92
N GLY A 417 28.93 -0.28 9.26
CA GLY A 417 29.78 -1.26 9.92
C GLY A 417 31.15 -1.35 9.30
N THR A 418 32.07 -2.02 9.99
CA THR A 418 33.38 -2.38 9.45
C THR A 418 33.61 -3.86 9.74
N LEU A 419 33.64 -4.68 8.69
CA LEU A 419 33.85 -6.12 8.78
C LEU A 419 35.30 -6.43 9.20
N ARG A 420 35.58 -7.70 9.55
CA ARG A 420 36.90 -8.13 10.03
C ARG A 420 38.02 -7.97 9.00
N ASP A 421 37.67 -8.03 7.72
CA ASP A 421 38.56 -7.80 6.59
C ASP A 421 38.89 -6.30 6.38
N GLY A 422 38.35 -5.40 7.21
CA GLY A 422 38.52 -3.95 7.10
C GLY A 422 37.51 -3.28 6.16
N SER A 423 36.65 -4.05 5.51
CA SER A 423 35.66 -3.52 4.58
C SER A 423 34.57 -2.73 5.28
N VAL A 424 34.29 -1.53 4.79
CA VAL A 424 33.20 -0.69 5.29
C VAL A 424 31.90 -1.11 4.61
N VAL A 425 30.87 -1.41 5.41
CA VAL A 425 29.60 -1.96 4.93
C VAL A 425 28.40 -1.17 5.46
N ALA A 426 27.29 -1.26 4.74
CA ALA A 426 25.97 -0.86 5.19
C ALA A 426 25.16 -2.10 5.56
N VAL A 427 24.78 -2.22 6.83
CA VAL A 427 24.00 -3.33 7.39
C VAL A 427 22.56 -2.89 7.54
N LYS A 428 21.67 -3.44 6.72
CA LYS A 428 20.23 -3.20 6.77
C LYS A 428 19.57 -4.27 7.63
N ARG A 429 19.07 -3.86 8.79
CA ARG A 429 18.31 -4.68 9.74
C ARG A 429 16.82 -4.58 9.43
N ILE A 430 16.18 -5.71 9.18
CA ILE A 430 14.76 -5.87 8.86
C ILE A 430 14.14 -6.78 9.92
N THR A 431 12.98 -6.38 10.45
CA THR A 431 12.22 -7.18 11.41
C THR A 431 11.61 -8.41 10.74
N LYS A 432 11.60 -9.56 11.41
CA LYS A 432 11.04 -10.81 10.86
C LYS A 432 9.56 -10.70 10.50
N SER A 433 8.79 -9.93 11.25
CA SER A 433 7.37 -9.65 10.94
C SER A 433 7.17 -8.92 9.61
N SER A 434 8.22 -8.30 9.08
CA SER A 434 8.20 -7.60 7.80
C SER A 434 8.68 -8.48 6.64
N CYS A 435 9.24 -9.65 6.92
CA CYS A 435 9.63 -10.63 5.91
C CYS A 435 8.48 -11.59 5.63
N LYS A 436 8.43 -12.13 4.40
CA LYS A 436 7.47 -13.18 4.03
C LYS A 436 7.51 -14.33 5.03
N SER A 437 6.35 -14.88 5.39
CA SER A 437 6.24 -15.96 6.38
C SER A 437 6.57 -17.35 5.79
N GLU A 438 6.49 -17.50 4.48
CA GLU A 438 6.83 -18.74 3.78
C GLU A 438 8.32 -18.79 3.46
N GLU A 439 9.00 -19.80 4.00
CA GLU A 439 10.46 -19.95 3.90
C GLU A 439 10.93 -20.15 2.44
N ALA A 440 10.19 -20.93 1.66
CA ALA A 440 10.50 -21.18 0.25
C ALA A 440 10.43 -19.90 -0.59
N GLU A 441 9.42 -19.05 -0.36
CA GLU A 441 9.30 -17.75 -1.04
C GLU A 441 10.41 -16.78 -0.63
N PHE A 442 10.72 -16.72 0.67
CA PHE A 442 11.79 -15.88 1.19
C PHE A 442 13.15 -16.28 0.60
N LEU A 443 13.47 -17.58 0.57
CA LEU A 443 14.69 -18.12 -0.03
C LEU A 443 14.77 -17.85 -1.53
N LYS A 444 13.66 -18.00 -2.25
CA LYS A 444 13.58 -17.66 -3.68
C LYS A 444 13.87 -16.18 -3.90
N GLY A 445 13.31 -15.29 -3.09
CA GLY A 445 13.61 -13.86 -3.12
C GLY A 445 15.08 -13.55 -2.85
N LEU A 446 15.67 -14.21 -1.86
CA LEU A 446 17.06 -13.99 -1.47
C LEU A 446 18.06 -14.46 -2.54
N ASN A 447 17.76 -15.60 -3.19
CA ASN A 447 18.51 -16.08 -4.34
C ASN A 447 18.49 -15.06 -5.48
N ILE A 448 17.35 -14.42 -5.72
CA ILE A 448 17.28 -13.35 -6.71
C ILE A 448 18.20 -12.19 -6.32
N LEU A 449 18.12 -11.67 -5.09
CA LEU A 449 18.97 -10.55 -4.65
C LEU A 449 20.47 -10.86 -4.74
N THR A 450 20.89 -12.09 -4.39
CA THR A 450 22.30 -12.51 -4.44
C THR A 450 22.82 -12.66 -5.88
N SER A 451 21.95 -12.94 -6.85
CA SER A 451 22.31 -13.06 -8.27
C SER A 451 22.43 -11.72 -9.01
N LEU A 452 21.92 -10.62 -8.46
CA LEU A 452 22.01 -9.31 -9.10
C LEU A 452 23.45 -8.79 -9.09
N ARG A 453 23.99 -8.52 -10.29
CA ARG A 453 25.32 -7.96 -10.52
C ARG A 453 25.27 -6.94 -11.65
N HIS A 454 25.39 -5.66 -11.29
CA HIS A 454 25.41 -4.57 -12.25
C HIS A 454 26.12 -3.36 -11.67
N GLU A 455 26.77 -2.57 -12.53
CA GLU A 455 27.62 -1.45 -12.12
C GLU A 455 26.86 -0.25 -11.53
N ASN A 456 25.54 -0.19 -11.76
CA ASN A 456 24.63 0.83 -11.26
C ASN A 456 23.59 0.30 -10.26
N LEU A 457 23.79 -0.90 -9.70
CA LEU A 457 22.96 -1.45 -8.63
C LEU A 457 23.80 -1.64 -7.36
N VAL A 458 23.21 -1.42 -6.19
CA VAL A 458 23.87 -1.76 -4.92
C VAL A 458 23.91 -3.28 -4.77
N MET A 459 25.12 -3.84 -4.73
CA MET A 459 25.31 -5.29 -4.69
C MET A 459 25.19 -5.82 -3.26
N LEU A 460 24.40 -6.88 -3.10
CA LEU A 460 24.34 -7.62 -1.83
C LEU A 460 25.64 -8.41 -1.65
N ARG A 461 26.35 -8.09 -0.56
CA ARG A 461 27.63 -8.71 -0.19
C ARG A 461 27.42 -9.97 0.64
N GLY A 462 26.40 -9.96 1.48
CA GLY A 462 26.00 -11.11 2.27
C GLY A 462 24.74 -10.85 3.08
N PHE A 463 24.26 -11.88 3.76
CA PHE A 463 23.10 -11.78 4.64
C PHE A 463 23.30 -12.60 5.91
N CYS A 464 22.52 -12.27 6.94
CA CYS A 464 22.47 -13.00 8.19
C CYS A 464 21.04 -12.99 8.74
N CYS A 465 20.49 -14.13 9.14
CA CYS A 465 19.18 -14.21 9.78
C CYS A 465 19.33 -14.83 11.17
N SER A 466 18.75 -14.20 12.19
CA SER A 466 18.84 -14.69 13.58
C SER A 466 17.49 -15.15 14.11
N ARG A 467 17.42 -16.44 14.49
CA ARG A 467 16.25 -17.06 15.12
C ARG A 467 15.89 -16.41 16.45
N GLY A 468 16.88 -16.23 17.33
CA GLY A 468 16.68 -15.73 18.70
C GLY A 468 16.27 -14.26 18.76
N ARG A 469 16.55 -13.48 17.71
CA ARG A 469 16.18 -12.05 17.63
C ARG A 469 14.95 -11.76 16.78
N GLY A 470 14.59 -12.64 15.86
CA GLY A 470 13.53 -12.35 14.89
C GLY A 470 13.92 -11.20 13.95
N GLU A 471 15.17 -11.20 13.48
CA GLU A 471 15.70 -10.16 12.60
C GLU A 471 16.46 -10.77 11.41
N CYS A 472 16.34 -10.12 10.26
CA CYS A 472 17.09 -10.38 9.03
C CYS A 472 18.03 -9.20 8.75
N PHE A 473 19.29 -9.49 8.43
CA PHE A 473 20.33 -8.52 8.14
C PHE A 473 20.80 -8.71 6.70
N LEU A 474 20.73 -7.65 5.91
CA LEU A 474 21.28 -7.60 4.57
C LEU A 474 22.51 -6.68 4.59
N VAL A 475 23.65 -7.18 4.12
CA VAL A 475 24.93 -6.48 4.17
C VAL A 475 25.34 -6.08 2.76
N TYR A 476 25.49 -4.77 2.57
CA TYR A 476 25.86 -4.13 1.31
C TYR A 476 27.19 -3.39 1.47
N ASP A 477 27.84 -3.08 0.37
CA ASP A 477 28.98 -2.16 0.39
C ASP A 477 28.53 -0.75 0.82
N TYR A 478 29.34 -0.11 1.67
CA TYR A 478 29.03 1.25 2.12
C TYR A 478 29.33 2.27 1.03
N ILE A 479 28.35 3.11 0.72
CA ILE A 479 28.45 4.16 -0.30
C ILE A 479 28.57 5.53 0.39
N PRO A 480 29.73 6.22 0.30
CA PRO A 480 30.07 7.34 1.18
C PRO A 480 29.24 8.61 0.95
N ASN A 481 28.97 8.97 -0.31
CA ASN A 481 28.22 10.19 -0.62
C ASN A 481 26.70 10.03 -0.39
N GLY A 482 26.27 8.83 0.00
CA GLY A 482 24.91 8.53 0.42
C GLY A 482 23.87 8.80 -0.66
N SER A 483 22.64 9.14 -0.23
CA SER A 483 21.49 9.25 -1.13
C SER A 483 21.44 10.56 -1.91
N LEU A 484 21.04 10.48 -3.19
CA LEU A 484 20.70 11.61 -4.08
C LEU A 484 19.74 12.61 -3.41
N PHE A 485 18.85 12.14 -2.52
CA PHE A 485 17.92 12.98 -1.76
C PHE A 485 18.61 14.14 -1.01
N ARG A 486 19.87 14.01 -0.58
CA ARG A 486 20.60 15.09 0.12
C ARG A 486 21.00 16.24 -0.81
N TYR A 487 21.14 15.96 -2.10
CA TYR A 487 21.55 16.92 -3.14
C TYR A 487 20.36 17.67 -3.76
N LEU A 488 19.15 17.45 -3.24
CA LEU A 488 17.92 18.12 -3.65
C LEU A 488 17.45 19.07 -2.53
N ASP A 489 16.84 20.20 -2.93
CA ASP A 489 16.48 21.36 -2.09
C ASP A 489 17.69 21.96 -1.35
N VAL A 490 18.84 22.01 -2.03
CA VAL A 490 20.05 22.69 -1.54
C VAL A 490 19.82 24.20 -1.62
N LYS A 491 20.10 24.91 -0.52
CA LYS A 491 19.98 26.37 -0.49
C LYS A 491 21.17 27.00 -1.21
N GLU A 492 20.92 28.15 -1.84
CA GLU A 492 21.96 28.90 -2.54
C GLU A 492 23.13 29.22 -1.59
N GLY A 493 24.34 28.81 -1.97
CA GLY A 493 25.56 28.99 -1.18
C GLY A 493 25.75 28.04 0.02
N GLU A 494 24.79 27.14 0.30
CA GLU A 494 24.87 26.17 1.40
C GLU A 494 24.74 24.73 0.88
N GLY A 495 25.83 23.96 0.89
CA GLY A 495 25.83 22.52 0.58
C GLY A 495 26.37 22.16 -0.80
N ASP A 496 26.43 20.86 -1.08
CA ASP A 496 27.00 20.34 -2.34
C ASP A 496 25.93 20.35 -3.44
N VAL A 497 26.04 21.28 -4.39
CA VAL A 497 25.20 21.30 -5.60
C VAL A 497 25.77 20.32 -6.62
N LEU A 498 24.91 19.50 -7.24
CA LEU A 498 25.35 18.62 -8.32
C LEU A 498 25.55 19.42 -9.60
N GLU A 499 26.79 19.39 -10.11
CA GLU A 499 27.15 19.89 -11.43
C GLU A 499 26.34 19.22 -12.54
N TRP A 500 26.17 19.91 -13.68
CA TRP A 500 25.37 19.41 -14.81
C TRP A 500 25.83 18.05 -15.31
N SER A 501 27.14 17.87 -15.52
CA SER A 501 27.72 16.60 -15.98
C SER A 501 27.47 15.44 -15.01
N ALA A 502 27.48 15.72 -13.70
CA ALA A 502 27.15 14.73 -12.68
C ALA A 502 25.66 14.34 -12.75
N ARG A 503 24.75 15.30 -12.96
CA ARG A 503 23.31 15.01 -13.15
C ARG A 503 23.06 14.11 -14.36
N VAL A 504 23.68 14.41 -15.49
CA VAL A 504 23.57 13.59 -16.71
C VAL A 504 24.11 12.17 -16.47
N SER A 505 25.28 12.04 -15.83
CA SER A 505 25.87 10.75 -15.45
C SER A 505 24.96 9.94 -14.51
N ILE A 506 24.35 10.62 -13.53
CA ILE A 506 23.40 10.00 -12.59
C ILE A 506 22.16 9.50 -13.34
N ILE A 507 21.57 10.30 -14.22
CA ILE A 507 20.40 9.91 -15.03
C ILE A 507 20.73 8.68 -15.89
N ASN A 508 21.86 8.71 -16.60
CA ASN A 508 22.31 7.62 -17.47
C ASN A 508 22.55 6.32 -16.67
N GLY A 509 23.24 6.40 -15.54
CA GLY A 509 23.52 5.23 -14.73
C GLY A 509 22.26 4.62 -14.08
N ILE A 510 21.30 5.45 -13.65
CA ILE A 510 20.01 4.93 -13.17
C ILE A 510 19.29 4.20 -14.31
N ALA A 511 19.24 4.80 -15.50
CA ALA A 511 18.56 4.20 -16.65
C ALA A 511 19.12 2.81 -16.99
N LYS A 512 20.45 2.67 -17.05
CA LYS A 512 21.15 1.38 -17.25
C LYS A 512 20.85 0.37 -16.14
N GLY A 513 20.78 0.83 -14.89
CA GLY A 513 20.42 -0.01 -13.75
C GLY A 513 19.01 -0.59 -13.88
N VAL A 514 18.03 0.23 -14.28
CA VAL A 514 16.64 -0.20 -14.46
C VAL A 514 16.49 -1.09 -15.70
N GLU A 515 17.15 -0.76 -16.82
CA GLU A 515 17.20 -1.60 -18.02
C GLU A 515 17.71 -3.01 -17.69
N TYR A 516 18.80 -3.12 -16.92
CA TYR A 516 19.32 -4.41 -16.47
C TYR A 516 18.27 -5.22 -15.66
N LEU A 517 17.47 -4.56 -14.82
CA LEU A 517 16.41 -5.22 -14.05
C LEU A 517 15.31 -5.73 -14.98
N HIS A 518 14.88 -4.91 -15.94
CA HIS A 518 13.80 -5.23 -16.89
C HIS A 518 14.20 -6.32 -17.90
N GLY A 519 15.47 -6.39 -18.31
CA GLY A 519 15.94 -7.38 -19.27
C GLY A 519 15.88 -8.82 -18.75
N CYS A 520 15.59 -9.80 -19.62
CA CYS A 520 15.61 -11.22 -19.26
C CYS A 520 16.94 -11.87 -19.63
N LYS A 521 17.52 -12.69 -18.74
CA LYS A 521 18.72 -13.51 -18.99
C LYS A 521 18.47 -14.95 -18.54
N VAL A 522 19.27 -15.91 -19.04
CA VAL A 522 19.12 -17.36 -18.75
C VAL A 522 18.94 -17.67 -17.25
N ASN A 523 19.61 -16.92 -16.37
CA ASN A 523 19.55 -17.10 -14.90
C ASN A 523 18.96 -15.87 -14.15
N LYS A 524 18.27 -14.96 -14.84
CA LYS A 524 17.66 -13.77 -14.23
C LYS A 524 16.36 -13.41 -14.97
N PRO A 525 15.17 -13.65 -14.38
CA PRO A 525 13.93 -13.20 -15.00
C PRO A 525 13.88 -11.67 -15.10
N ALA A 526 12.97 -11.16 -15.94
CA ALA A 526 12.63 -9.75 -15.94
C ALA A 526 12.05 -9.36 -14.56
N MET A 527 12.46 -8.21 -14.04
CA MET A 527 12.09 -7.76 -12.70
C MET A 527 11.72 -6.30 -12.70
N VAL A 528 10.70 -5.97 -11.92
CA VAL A 528 10.30 -4.60 -11.64
C VAL A 528 10.89 -4.18 -10.29
N HIS A 529 11.47 -2.98 -10.20
CA HIS A 529 12.06 -2.45 -8.97
C HIS A 529 10.99 -2.08 -7.94
N GLN A 530 9.88 -1.46 -8.39
CA GLN A 530 8.70 -1.03 -7.62
C GLN A 530 8.90 0.17 -6.68
N ASN A 531 10.14 0.41 -6.22
CA ASN A 531 10.41 1.48 -5.25
C ASN A 531 11.53 2.44 -5.68
N ILE A 532 11.53 2.88 -6.95
CA ILE A 532 12.52 3.85 -7.45
C ILE A 532 12.22 5.22 -6.85
N THR A 533 13.16 5.77 -6.08
CA THR A 533 13.05 7.10 -5.48
C THR A 533 14.43 7.74 -5.33
N SER A 534 14.49 9.06 -5.20
CA SER A 534 15.75 9.76 -4.87
C SER A 534 16.39 9.32 -3.55
N LYS A 535 15.62 8.74 -2.61
CA LYS A 535 16.15 8.14 -1.38
C LYS A 535 16.93 6.85 -1.64
N ASN A 536 16.52 6.10 -2.67
CA ASN A 536 17.10 4.81 -3.03
C ASN A 536 18.17 4.90 -4.12
N VAL A 537 18.48 6.09 -4.63
CA VAL A 537 19.67 6.30 -5.46
C VAL A 537 20.82 6.74 -4.58
N LEU A 538 21.84 5.89 -4.45
CA LEU A 538 23.08 6.22 -3.76
C LEU A 538 24.13 6.71 -4.77
N ILE A 539 24.94 7.68 -4.36
CA ILE A 539 26.00 8.25 -5.17
C ILE A 539 27.33 7.84 -4.54
N ASN A 540 28.26 7.30 -5.32
CA ASN A 540 29.59 6.98 -4.82
C ASN A 540 30.55 8.17 -4.95
N GLN A 541 31.79 7.98 -4.50
CA GLN A 541 32.83 9.02 -4.52
C GLN A 541 33.19 9.55 -5.93
N TRP A 542 32.82 8.84 -6.99
CA TRP A 542 33.05 9.24 -8.39
C TRP A 542 31.78 9.79 -9.06
N SER A 543 30.79 10.21 -8.27
CA SER A 543 29.48 10.69 -8.76
C SER A 543 28.71 9.67 -9.61
N LYS A 544 29.02 8.37 -9.46
CA LYS A 544 28.29 7.31 -10.15
C LYS A 544 27.08 6.87 -9.32
N PRO A 545 25.90 6.71 -9.95
CA PRO A 545 24.70 6.29 -9.26
C PRO A 545 24.66 4.77 -9.06
N LEU A 546 24.15 4.36 -7.92
CA LEU A 546 23.87 2.98 -7.53
C LEU A 546 22.45 2.90 -6.97
N LEU A 547 21.58 2.15 -7.64
CA LEU A 547 20.20 1.94 -7.21
C LEU A 547 20.16 0.90 -6.08
N ALA A 548 19.74 1.34 -4.90
CA ALA A 548 19.55 0.52 -3.71
C ALA A 548 18.18 -0.14 -3.69
N ASP A 549 18.02 -1.14 -2.82
CA ASP A 549 16.74 -1.85 -2.57
C ASP A 549 16.14 -2.56 -3.80
N SER A 550 16.97 -2.83 -4.79
CA SER A 550 16.58 -3.58 -5.98
C SER A 550 16.03 -4.94 -5.60
N CYS A 551 14.76 -5.15 -5.97
CA CYS A 551 14.02 -6.39 -5.74
C CYS A 551 13.76 -6.74 -4.27
N LEU A 552 13.99 -5.81 -3.33
CA LEU A 552 13.79 -6.05 -1.89
C LEU A 552 12.35 -6.48 -1.57
N HIS A 553 11.36 -6.04 -2.36
CA HIS A 553 9.96 -6.44 -2.25
C HIS A 553 9.75 -7.98 -2.35
N LYS A 554 10.70 -8.74 -2.92
CA LYS A 554 10.62 -10.21 -2.95
C LYS A 554 10.85 -10.86 -1.59
N LEU A 555 11.48 -10.17 -0.65
CA LEU A 555 11.71 -10.65 0.72
C LEU A 555 10.65 -10.21 1.70
N LEU A 556 9.92 -9.15 1.38
CA LEU A 556 9.03 -8.44 2.30
C LEU A 556 7.59 -8.96 2.19
N THR A 557 6.83 -8.81 3.27
CA THR A 557 5.37 -8.99 3.23
C THR A 557 4.72 -7.91 2.38
N ASP A 558 3.56 -8.21 1.79
CA ASP A 558 2.84 -7.25 0.94
C ASP A 558 2.49 -5.97 1.71
N ASP A 559 2.08 -6.07 2.98
CA ASP A 559 1.85 -4.92 3.87
C ASP A 559 3.08 -4.01 4.02
N THR A 560 4.27 -4.60 4.10
CA THR A 560 5.52 -3.86 4.25
C THR A 560 5.90 -3.17 2.95
N VAL A 561 5.81 -3.88 1.83
CA VAL A 561 6.03 -3.32 0.48
C VAL A 561 5.12 -2.12 0.29
N PHE A 562 3.86 -2.30 0.65
CA PHE A 562 2.83 -1.29 0.51
C PHE A 562 3.03 -0.06 1.41
N SER A 563 3.46 -0.26 2.66
CA SER A 563 3.89 0.84 3.55
C SER A 563 5.03 1.65 2.92
N ALA A 564 5.99 0.98 2.27
CA ALA A 564 7.07 1.66 1.56
C ALA A 564 6.55 2.46 0.35
N LEU A 565 5.63 1.87 -0.41
CA LEU A 565 5.01 2.50 -1.57
C LEU A 565 4.20 3.74 -1.20
N LYS A 566 3.58 3.79 -0.03
CA LYS A 566 2.90 4.99 0.47
C LYS A 566 3.83 6.18 0.62
N ALA A 567 5.04 5.97 1.12
CA ALA A 567 6.04 7.03 1.17
C ALA A 567 6.48 7.47 -0.24
N SER A 568 6.53 6.55 -1.20
CA SER A 568 6.88 6.83 -2.60
C SER A 568 5.78 7.56 -3.36
N ALA A 569 4.52 7.20 -3.13
CA ALA A 569 3.33 7.88 -3.63
C ALA A 569 3.25 9.32 -3.11
N ALA A 570 3.53 9.52 -1.81
CA ALA A 570 3.62 10.85 -1.21
C ALA A 570 4.67 11.76 -1.86
N MET A 571 5.71 11.16 -2.44
CA MET A 571 6.75 11.86 -3.17
C MET A 571 6.45 11.99 -4.68
N GLY A 572 5.32 11.45 -5.17
CA GLY A 572 4.87 11.52 -6.56
C GLY A 572 5.41 10.44 -7.49
N TYR A 573 6.11 9.42 -6.98
CA TYR A 573 6.74 8.38 -7.83
C TYR A 573 5.80 7.28 -8.31
N LEU A 574 4.56 7.24 -7.82
CA LEU A 574 3.63 6.18 -8.16
C LEU A 574 2.92 6.47 -9.48
N ALA A 575 2.94 5.49 -10.37
CA ALA A 575 2.31 5.58 -11.67
C ALA A 575 0.77 5.53 -11.57
N PRO A 576 0.03 6.33 -12.37
CA PRO A 576 -1.43 6.40 -12.33
C PRO A 576 -2.12 5.05 -12.52
N GLU A 577 -1.65 4.21 -13.43
CA GLU A 577 -2.27 2.91 -13.70
C GLU A 577 -2.21 1.94 -12.52
N TYR A 578 -1.30 2.16 -11.56
CA TYR A 578 -1.22 1.33 -10.37
C TYR A 578 -2.51 1.43 -9.54
N THR A 579 -3.15 2.61 -9.50
CA THR A 579 -4.39 2.78 -8.74
C THR A 579 -5.51 1.94 -9.33
N ASN A 580 -5.49 1.69 -10.63
CA ASN A 580 -6.54 0.96 -11.34
C ASN A 580 -6.26 -0.54 -11.37
N THR A 581 -4.99 -0.89 -11.65
CA THR A 581 -4.57 -2.27 -11.88
C THR A 581 -4.02 -2.96 -10.64
N GLY A 582 -3.64 -2.22 -9.59
CA GLY A 582 -2.98 -2.75 -8.38
C GLY A 582 -1.68 -3.54 -8.67
N ARG A 583 -1.14 -3.45 -9.89
CA ARG A 583 -0.02 -4.26 -10.38
C ARG A 583 1.10 -3.33 -10.81
N PHE A 584 2.32 -3.64 -10.37
CA PHE A 584 3.52 -3.00 -10.90
C PHE A 584 3.96 -3.69 -12.18
N THR A 585 4.19 -2.88 -13.21
CA THR A 585 4.83 -3.30 -14.45
C THR A 585 6.15 -2.57 -14.63
N GLU A 586 6.93 -2.97 -15.63
CA GLU A 586 8.13 -2.24 -16.05
C GLU A 586 7.81 -0.77 -16.40
N LYS A 587 6.59 -0.49 -16.89
CA LYS A 587 6.14 0.87 -17.20
C LYS A 587 5.91 1.72 -15.96
N SER A 588 5.60 1.11 -14.82
CA SER A 588 5.49 1.82 -13.55
C SER A 588 6.86 2.27 -13.04
N ASP A 589 7.92 1.48 -13.28
CA ASP A 589 9.31 1.91 -13.00
C ASP A 589 9.74 3.04 -13.93
N VAL A 590 9.37 3.00 -15.22
CA VAL A 590 9.64 4.08 -16.19
C VAL A 590 9.01 5.39 -15.74
N TYR A 591 7.77 5.35 -15.24
CA TYR A 591 7.12 6.52 -14.66
C TYR A 591 7.90 7.08 -13.45
N ALA A 592 8.26 6.22 -12.51
CA ALA A 592 9.05 6.63 -11.34
C ALA A 592 10.42 7.21 -11.74
N PHE A 593 11.03 6.68 -12.80
CA PHE A 593 12.24 7.24 -13.40
C PHE A 593 12.00 8.64 -13.99
N GLY A 594 10.93 8.86 -14.74
CA GLY A 594 10.58 10.19 -15.28
C GLY A 594 10.37 11.25 -14.18
N VAL A 595 9.71 10.88 -13.09
CA VAL A 595 9.56 11.75 -11.90
C VAL A 595 10.92 12.07 -11.27
N LEU A 596 11.82 11.09 -11.25
CA LEU A 596 13.18 11.27 -10.74
C LEU A 596 14.00 12.23 -11.63
N LEU A 597 13.81 12.19 -12.95
CA LEU A 597 14.43 13.14 -13.90
C LEU A 597 13.99 14.57 -13.59
N PHE A 598 12.69 14.83 -13.46
CA PHE A 598 12.19 16.16 -13.10
C PHE A 598 12.82 16.68 -11.80
N LYS A 599 13.00 15.82 -10.79
CA LYS A 599 13.64 16.20 -9.53
C LYS A 599 15.13 16.47 -9.68
N ILE A 600 15.84 15.67 -10.46
CA ILE A 600 17.27 15.89 -10.74
C ILE A 600 17.47 17.20 -11.52
N LEU A 601 16.64 17.48 -12.52
CA LEU A 601 16.74 18.69 -13.36
C LEU A 601 16.40 19.96 -12.56
N SER A 602 15.32 19.91 -11.76
CA SER A 602 14.88 21.05 -10.94
C SER A 602 15.68 21.25 -9.66
N GLY A 603 16.41 20.23 -9.21
CA GLY A 603 17.05 20.24 -7.90
C GLY A 603 16.06 20.26 -6.73
N LYS A 604 14.77 19.93 -6.93
CA LYS A 604 13.73 19.96 -5.89
C LYS A 604 13.36 18.57 -5.39
N ARG A 605 12.99 18.44 -4.10
CA ARG A 605 12.50 17.14 -3.57
C ARG A 605 11.05 16.86 -3.94
N LYS A 606 10.24 17.91 -4.07
CA LYS A 606 8.83 17.84 -4.45
C LYS A 606 8.70 17.87 -5.97
N TYR A 607 7.98 16.89 -6.52
CA TYR A 607 7.51 16.92 -7.89
C TYR A 607 6.17 17.66 -7.93
N VAL A 608 6.05 18.67 -8.80
CA VAL A 608 4.85 19.52 -8.92
C VAL A 608 4.39 19.55 -10.37
N ALA A 609 3.08 19.62 -10.59
CA ALA A 609 2.48 19.57 -11.93
C ALA A 609 2.97 20.71 -12.85
N SER A 610 3.39 21.85 -12.29
CA SER A 610 3.96 22.96 -13.08
C SER A 610 5.24 22.58 -13.80
N MET A 611 6.07 21.68 -13.26
CA MET A 611 7.28 21.20 -13.94
C MET A 611 6.94 20.49 -15.26
N ARG A 612 5.88 19.69 -15.24
CA ARG A 612 5.36 19.00 -16.43
C ARG A 612 4.79 20.00 -17.43
N ALA A 613 3.97 20.95 -16.98
CA ALA A 613 3.40 21.99 -17.84
C ALA A 613 4.48 22.87 -18.51
N SER A 614 5.56 23.18 -17.79
CA SER A 614 6.72 23.87 -18.38
C SER A 614 7.40 23.02 -19.46
N ALA A 615 7.64 21.74 -19.20
CA ALA A 615 8.21 20.84 -20.20
C ALA A 615 7.31 20.66 -21.44
N GLU A 616 5.98 20.58 -21.27
CA GLU A 616 5.00 20.49 -22.36
C GLU A 616 4.98 21.74 -23.26
N SER A 617 5.30 22.91 -22.69
CA SER A 617 5.46 24.17 -23.42
C SER A 617 6.88 24.39 -23.93
N CYS A 618 7.74 23.37 -23.87
CA CYS A 618 9.17 23.44 -24.21
C CYS A 618 9.95 24.49 -23.41
N SER A 619 9.45 24.87 -22.24
CA SER A 619 10.11 25.80 -21.31
C SER A 619 10.97 25.06 -20.29
N LEU A 620 12.13 25.64 -19.97
CA LEU A 620 13.07 25.17 -18.96
C LEU A 620 13.03 26.00 -17.66
N ASP A 621 11.93 26.72 -17.41
CA ASP A 621 11.79 27.59 -16.22
C ASP A 621 11.88 26.84 -14.88
N PHE A 622 11.70 25.52 -14.90
CA PHE A 622 11.77 24.68 -13.70
C PHE A 622 13.17 24.20 -13.34
N MET A 623 14.19 24.53 -14.15
CA MET A 623 15.58 24.10 -13.94
C MET A 623 16.14 24.63 -12.62
N ASP A 624 17.08 23.88 -12.05
CA ASP A 624 17.69 24.25 -10.77
C ASP A 624 18.44 25.59 -10.87
N ALA A 625 17.94 26.59 -10.12
CA ALA A 625 18.52 27.92 -10.07
C ALA A 625 19.98 27.92 -9.58
N ASN A 626 20.38 26.93 -8.77
CA ASN A 626 21.75 26.79 -8.28
C ASN A 626 22.76 26.40 -9.38
N LEU A 627 22.30 26.01 -10.57
CA LEU A 627 23.19 25.82 -11.72
C LEU A 627 23.65 27.16 -12.31
N HIS A 628 22.99 28.28 -12.00
CA HIS A 628 23.32 29.60 -12.56
C HIS A 628 23.47 29.63 -14.10
N GLY A 629 22.68 28.81 -14.81
CA GLY A 629 22.75 28.65 -16.26
C GLY A 629 23.90 27.76 -16.76
N ALA A 630 24.67 27.12 -15.88
CA ALA A 630 25.75 26.19 -16.22
C ALA A 630 25.21 24.81 -16.63
N PHE A 631 24.38 24.78 -17.67
CA PHE A 631 23.91 23.55 -18.32
C PHE A 631 23.72 23.81 -19.81
N LYS A 632 23.78 22.75 -20.62
CA LYS A 632 23.56 22.85 -22.06
C LYS A 632 22.07 22.76 -22.36
N GLU A 633 21.47 23.84 -22.86
CA GLU A 633 20.02 23.95 -23.10
C GLU A 633 19.47 22.82 -23.97
N SER A 634 20.18 22.40 -25.03
CA SER A 634 19.73 21.31 -25.90
C SER A 634 19.64 19.96 -25.16
N GLU A 635 20.58 19.70 -24.24
CA GLU A 635 20.59 18.48 -23.43
C GLU A 635 19.49 18.53 -22.37
N ALA A 636 19.31 19.70 -21.73
CA ALA A 636 18.25 19.92 -20.77
C ALA A 636 16.86 19.78 -21.39
N ALA A 637 16.65 20.32 -22.59
CA ALA A 637 15.41 20.16 -23.35
C ALA A 637 15.13 18.69 -23.71
N MET A 638 16.17 17.95 -24.15
CA MET A 638 16.05 16.52 -24.43
C MET A 638 15.69 15.71 -23.18
N LEU A 639 16.35 15.97 -22.04
CA LEU A 639 16.06 15.31 -20.77
C LEU A 639 14.69 15.67 -20.21
N ALA A 640 14.24 16.92 -20.38
CA ALA A 640 12.90 17.35 -20.00
C ALA A 640 11.82 16.66 -20.83
N ASN A 641 12.04 16.53 -22.15
CA ASN A 641 11.14 15.78 -23.02
C ASN A 641 11.12 14.29 -22.65
N LEU A 642 12.28 13.69 -22.40
CA LEU A 642 12.36 12.30 -21.95
C LEU A 642 11.61 12.07 -20.63
N ALA A 643 11.74 13.01 -19.68
CA ALA A 643 10.99 12.98 -18.42
C ALA A 643 9.48 13.03 -18.69
N LEU A 644 9.03 13.92 -19.58
CA LEU A 644 7.63 14.07 -19.97
C LEU A 644 7.05 12.76 -20.53
N VAL A 645 7.71 12.16 -21.53
CA VAL A 645 7.25 10.91 -22.15
C VAL A 645 7.28 9.74 -21.14
N CYS A 646 8.29 9.67 -20.27
CA CYS A 646 8.34 8.66 -19.20
C CYS A 646 7.20 8.82 -18.20
N THR A 647 6.74 10.04 -17.92
CA THR A 647 5.62 10.33 -17.00
C THR A 647 4.24 10.38 -17.67
N HIS A 648 4.09 9.82 -18.88
CA HIS A 648 2.80 9.80 -19.56
C HIS A 648 1.73 9.05 -18.74
N GLU A 649 0.47 9.49 -18.82
CA GLU A 649 -0.64 8.90 -18.03
C GLU A 649 -0.90 7.44 -18.43
N SER A 650 -0.97 7.18 -19.74
CA SER A 650 -1.08 5.81 -20.28
C SER A 650 0.28 5.11 -20.26
N PRO A 651 0.37 3.87 -19.73
CA PRO A 651 1.60 3.08 -19.68
C PRO A 651 2.07 2.60 -21.06
N GLU A 652 1.17 2.46 -22.04
CA GLU A 652 1.49 2.01 -23.41
C GLU A 652 2.34 3.04 -24.16
N GLU A 653 2.09 4.33 -23.90
CA GLU A 653 2.80 5.46 -24.52
C GLU A 653 4.18 5.72 -23.91
N ARG A 654 4.47 5.15 -22.74
CA ARG A 654 5.80 5.29 -22.12
C ARG A 654 6.83 4.45 -22.88
N PRO A 655 8.09 4.88 -23.03
CA PRO A 655 9.13 4.08 -23.68
C PRO A 655 9.48 2.85 -22.85
N SER A 656 10.19 1.89 -23.46
CA SER A 656 10.94 0.89 -22.69
C SER A 656 12.22 1.52 -22.14
N MET A 657 12.77 0.98 -21.05
CA MET A 657 14.06 1.48 -20.54
C MET A 657 15.23 1.30 -21.52
N GLU A 658 15.16 0.30 -22.41
CA GLU A 658 16.11 0.15 -23.51
C GLU A 658 16.08 1.36 -24.47
N THR A 659 14.87 1.81 -24.84
CA THR A 659 14.72 3.03 -25.67
C THR A 659 15.24 4.26 -24.93
N VAL A 660 14.94 4.39 -23.64
CA VAL A 660 15.45 5.49 -22.78
C VAL A 660 16.99 5.50 -22.76
N VAL A 661 17.63 4.35 -22.53
CA VAL A 661 19.10 4.24 -22.53
C VAL A 661 19.70 4.58 -23.89
N ARG A 662 19.04 4.16 -24.99
CA ARG A 662 19.45 4.53 -26.34
C ARG A 662 19.37 6.03 -26.59
N GLU A 663 18.30 6.70 -26.16
CA GLU A 663 18.19 8.15 -26.30
C GLU A 663 19.24 8.89 -25.45
N LEU A 664 19.47 8.46 -24.21
CA LEU A 664 20.50 9.02 -23.35
C LEU A 664 21.92 8.81 -23.90
N SER A 665 22.15 7.78 -24.72
CA SER A 665 23.46 7.56 -25.36
C SER A 665 23.84 8.64 -26.37
N LEU A 666 22.87 9.40 -26.88
CA LEU A 666 23.08 10.54 -27.80
C LEU A 666 23.60 11.80 -27.09
N LEU A 667 23.59 11.82 -25.75
CA LEU A 667 24.11 12.92 -24.93
C LEU A 667 25.61 12.78 -24.62
N ASN A 668 26.23 11.66 -24.97
CA ASN A 668 27.63 11.35 -24.66
C ASN A 668 28.61 11.78 -25.75
#